data_AF-A0A195BUX5-F1
#
_entry.id   AF-A0A195BUX5-F1
#
_cell.length_a   1.000
_cell.length_b   1.000
_cell.length_c   1.000
_cell.angle_alpha   90.00
_cell.angle_beta   90.00
_cell.angle_gamma   90.00
#
_symmetry.space_group_name_H-M   'P 1'
#
loop_
_entity.id
_entity.type
_entity.pdbx_description
1 polymer ?
#
loop_
_entity_poly.entity_id
_entity_poly.type
_entity_poly.pdbx_seq_one_letter_code
_entity_poly.pdbx_strand_id
1 'polypeptide(L)'
;GEASVLLTANGAPIAEKKASLTVGPRGPMLIQDFVYLDEMSHFARERIPERVVHAKGAGAFGYFEVTHDITKYSKAKVFSSIGKRTPIAIRCSTVGGESGSADTVRDPRGFAVKFYTEEGIWDLVGNNTPIFFIKDPLFFPSFIHTQKRNPATHLKDADMFWDFISLRPETTHQVMFLFSDRGIPDGYRHMNGYGSHTFKLVNSKNEMVYCKFHYKTNQGIKNILAQKAAELSASDPDYSIRDLYNAISKGQYPTYILYIQVMTAEQAKTLKWNPFDLTKIWPHKDYPLIPVGKLVLDRNPENYFADVEQMAFDPAHMVPGIEPSPDKMLQGRLFAYGDTHRHRLGPNHLQLPVNCPYKAISTMHYQRDGNMSIHNHGGAPNYHPNSFSGPKECPAARSPPFYVSGDVDRYDPVDEDDFGQAAVFWKKVLDEPAKERLVQNMVASLRNASTFIVERAVRNFARVDVDLSQRLTDGLRKCGMHINALGKSANLRNVYWDLYVRGLTAVSKFVRGSSRDAGQRARVFANKSNVLASLRVVQEKRRDFFCGVCRPHSLDELVPLHNAKIKENIREVLDLDLIKQQAEKGVLDFHHYGQYIISIMSKICAPVRDEKIRELSQQVDIVETFKGVMELLQLMRLDLANFTITMMRPNIIASSIEYEKAKFADFLKINSNGLQYTEKWLLRHFDAEKVTGSSSTGTNNVRQITHSLLTEAYLDLLEWDFNPDAETLMLDQGRLLELRDIISRLSIVGSVILLVNNTIGAPIHGVLSFKKNIKEHLNALLDSVHSNKDLEVAIPNIILQVKTDVKTTLQEINAAELSPELETLLEGQIADLIDPKHKIRYLVSLRIRQFLQKIIQSQSTAPQQVPPGLSSLQEELTAIAARFVILVSHNRSVFWEYYQDIVANALAKSDVDNNKELHGTHTMEL
;
A
#
# COMPACT_ATOMS: atom_id res chain seq x y z
N GLY A 1 -2.44 59.52 -1.95
CA GLY A 1 -3.64 59.39 -2.79
C GLY A 1 -4.82 59.05 -1.92
N GLU A 2 -6.05 59.30 -2.37
CA GLU A 2 -7.26 58.88 -1.69
C GLU A 2 -7.31 57.34 -1.56
N ALA A 3 -7.93 56.83 -0.49
CA ALA A 3 -8.10 55.39 -0.30
C ALA A 3 -9.01 54.80 -1.38
N SER A 4 -8.69 53.61 -1.88
CA SER A 4 -9.50 52.93 -2.88
C SER A 4 -10.89 52.57 -2.34
N VAL A 5 -11.91 52.66 -3.20
CA VAL A 5 -13.29 52.24 -2.88
C VAL A 5 -13.33 50.73 -2.66
N LEU A 6 -14.03 50.29 -1.63
CA LEU A 6 -14.26 48.86 -1.36
C LEU A 6 -15.30 48.31 -2.34
N LEU A 7 -14.95 47.24 -3.05
CA LEU A 7 -15.78 46.62 -4.09
C LEU A 7 -16.02 45.13 -3.77
N THR A 8 -17.12 44.58 -4.28
CA THR A 8 -17.31 43.13 -4.46
C THR A 8 -16.39 42.60 -5.57
N ALA A 9 -16.25 41.28 -5.71
CA ALA A 9 -15.38 40.66 -6.70
C ALA A 9 -15.77 40.96 -8.16
N ASN A 10 -17.05 41.27 -8.42
CA ASN A 10 -17.52 41.75 -9.74
C ASN A 10 -17.38 43.27 -9.93
N GLY A 11 -16.78 43.99 -8.97
CA GLY A 11 -16.46 45.41 -9.07
C GLY A 11 -17.57 46.37 -8.61
N ALA A 12 -18.64 45.89 -7.97
CA ALA A 12 -19.70 46.77 -7.46
C ALA A 12 -19.29 47.41 -6.11
N PRO A 13 -19.53 48.72 -5.90
CA PRO A 13 -19.17 49.38 -4.65
C PRO A 13 -20.00 48.89 -3.47
N ILE A 14 -19.36 48.71 -2.32
CA ILE A 14 -20.00 48.28 -1.07
C ILE A 14 -20.29 49.50 -0.20
N ALA A 15 -21.57 49.73 0.11
CA ALA A 15 -21.99 50.85 0.95
C ALA A 15 -21.75 50.61 2.45
N GLU A 16 -21.97 49.40 2.94
CA GLU A 16 -21.81 49.01 4.36
C GLU A 16 -21.26 47.58 4.45
N LYS A 17 -20.27 47.36 5.33
CA LYS A 17 -19.61 46.05 5.58
C LYS A 17 -19.56 45.69 7.08
N LYS A 18 -20.36 46.34 7.91
CA LYS A 18 -20.45 46.04 9.35
C LYS A 18 -21.55 45.02 9.68
N ALA A 19 -22.47 44.76 8.76
CA ALA A 19 -23.62 43.91 8.99
C ALA A 19 -24.09 43.23 7.69
N SER A 20 -24.69 42.05 7.84
CA SER A 20 -25.43 41.40 6.75
C SER A 20 -26.79 42.05 6.52
N LEU A 21 -27.37 41.83 5.34
CA LEU A 21 -28.72 42.27 4.99
C LEU A 21 -29.78 41.41 5.69
N THR A 22 -30.60 42.04 6.52
CA THR A 22 -31.64 41.39 7.34
C THR A 22 -32.99 42.10 7.24
N VAL A 23 -34.07 41.42 7.66
CA VAL A 23 -35.41 42.04 7.84
C VAL A 23 -35.43 42.89 9.10
N GLY A 24 -34.91 44.11 9.01
CA GLY A 24 -34.72 45.00 10.16
C GLY A 24 -33.55 44.55 11.06
N PRO A 25 -33.19 45.34 12.10
CA PRO A 25 -31.94 45.16 12.85
C PRO A 25 -31.79 43.84 13.64
N ARG A 26 -32.88 43.08 13.84
CA ARG A 26 -32.90 41.80 14.57
C ARG A 26 -33.59 40.67 13.81
N GLY A 27 -33.92 40.90 12.53
CA GLY A 27 -34.62 39.91 11.72
C GLY A 27 -33.68 38.89 11.08
N PRO A 28 -34.25 37.89 10.40
CA PRO A 28 -33.48 36.91 9.64
C PRO A 28 -32.70 37.56 8.50
N MET A 29 -31.58 36.94 8.13
CA MET A 29 -30.81 37.30 6.93
C MET A 29 -31.59 37.00 5.65
N LEU A 30 -31.35 37.80 4.62
CA LEU A 30 -31.88 37.58 3.28
C LEU A 30 -30.82 36.93 2.39
N ILE A 31 -31.17 35.85 1.70
CA ILE A 31 -30.24 35.16 0.77
C ILE A 31 -29.78 36.05 -0.39
N GLN A 32 -30.49 37.16 -0.67
CA GLN A 32 -30.12 38.13 -1.70
C GLN A 32 -28.96 39.06 -1.30
N ASP A 33 -28.38 38.90 -0.09
CA ASP A 33 -27.18 39.61 0.34
C ASP A 33 -25.96 39.19 -0.48
N PHE A 34 -25.79 39.79 -1.66
CA PHE A 34 -24.70 39.46 -2.57
C PHE A 34 -23.32 39.75 -1.95
N VAL A 35 -23.19 40.81 -1.13
CA VAL A 35 -21.91 41.13 -0.47
C VAL A 35 -21.48 39.99 0.44
N TYR A 36 -22.40 39.50 1.28
CA TYR A 36 -22.12 38.35 2.14
C TYR A 36 -21.84 37.07 1.33
N LEU A 37 -22.66 36.78 0.31
CA LEU A 37 -22.49 35.57 -0.51
C LEU A 37 -21.16 35.54 -1.27
N ASP A 38 -20.75 36.66 -1.86
CA ASP A 38 -19.50 36.80 -2.60
C ASP A 38 -18.30 36.50 -1.68
N GLU A 39 -18.24 37.14 -0.51
CA GLU A 39 -17.17 36.97 0.46
C GLU A 39 -17.09 35.53 1.02
N MET A 40 -18.22 34.97 1.45
CA MET A 40 -18.26 33.61 1.98
C MET A 40 -17.93 32.56 0.91
N SER A 41 -18.34 32.79 -0.35
CA SER A 41 -18.05 31.88 -1.44
C SER A 41 -16.56 31.81 -1.77
N HIS A 42 -15.85 32.95 -1.71
CA HIS A 42 -14.41 33.01 -1.90
C HIS A 42 -13.65 32.42 -0.72
N PHE A 43 -14.00 32.80 0.52
CA PHE A 43 -13.36 32.32 1.74
C PHE A 43 -13.33 30.78 1.81
N ALA A 44 -14.46 30.13 1.48
CA ALA A 44 -14.57 28.67 1.48
C ALA A 44 -13.65 27.96 0.46
N ARG A 45 -13.06 28.69 -0.50
CA ARG A 45 -12.27 28.16 -1.62
C ARG A 45 -10.83 28.69 -1.66
N GLU A 46 -10.37 29.36 -0.60
CA GLU A 46 -9.01 29.89 -0.55
C GLU A 46 -7.92 28.82 -0.53
N ARG A 47 -8.22 27.61 -0.02
CA ARG A 47 -7.22 26.54 0.14
C ARG A 47 -7.16 25.68 -1.13
N ILE A 48 -5.95 25.47 -1.61
CA ILE A 48 -5.61 24.48 -2.65
C ILE A 48 -4.91 23.28 -1.99
N PRO A 49 -4.78 22.13 -2.66
CA PRO A 49 -3.95 21.06 -2.16
C PRO A 49 -2.53 21.56 -1.86
N GLU A 50 -1.97 21.18 -0.73
CA GLU A 50 -0.55 21.42 -0.47
C GLU A 50 0.32 20.52 -1.36
N ARG A 51 1.62 20.78 -1.41
CA ARG A 51 2.57 19.86 -2.06
C ARG A 51 2.63 18.55 -1.28
N VAL A 52 2.60 17.41 -1.96
CA VAL A 52 2.67 16.07 -1.32
C VAL A 52 3.89 15.91 -0.42
N VAL A 53 5.00 16.51 -0.83
CA VAL A 53 6.25 16.66 -0.07
C VAL A 53 6.69 18.12 -0.15
N HIS A 54 7.51 18.56 0.79
CA HIS A 54 8.00 19.94 0.84
C HIS A 54 6.88 20.99 0.99
N ALA A 55 5.81 20.66 1.72
CA ALA A 55 4.65 21.53 1.91
C ALA A 55 5.02 22.82 2.67
N LYS A 56 5.76 22.71 3.78
CA LYS A 56 6.27 23.86 4.55
C LYS A 56 7.51 24.45 3.90
N GLY A 57 7.52 25.75 3.60
CA GLY A 57 8.70 26.40 3.04
C GLY A 57 8.65 27.92 2.99
N ALA A 58 9.80 28.53 2.70
CA ALA A 58 9.97 29.96 2.48
C ALA A 58 10.32 30.24 1.02
N GLY A 59 9.78 31.32 0.45
CA GLY A 59 10.16 31.80 -0.87
C GLY A 59 10.87 33.15 -0.80
N ALA A 60 11.74 33.41 -1.77
CA ALA A 60 12.39 34.69 -1.97
C ALA A 60 12.76 34.89 -3.45
N PHE A 61 13.02 36.13 -3.84
CA PHE A 61 13.41 36.52 -5.19
C PHE A 61 14.78 37.19 -5.19
N GLY A 62 15.38 37.24 -6.38
CA GLY A 62 16.57 38.04 -6.62
C GLY A 62 17.18 37.73 -7.97
N TYR A 63 18.50 37.57 -8.03
CA TYR A 63 19.20 37.31 -9.29
C TYR A 63 20.38 36.34 -9.13
N PHE A 64 20.71 35.69 -10.23
CA PHE A 64 21.95 34.96 -10.42
C PHE A 64 22.88 35.76 -11.34
N GLU A 65 24.09 36.04 -10.89
CA GLU A 65 25.13 36.73 -11.64
C GLU A 65 26.26 35.75 -12.02
N VAL A 66 26.57 35.63 -13.31
CA VAL A 66 27.70 34.83 -13.78
C VAL A 66 29.00 35.52 -13.38
N THR A 67 29.91 34.82 -12.71
CA THR A 67 31.22 35.37 -12.31
C THR A 67 32.39 34.70 -13.00
N HIS A 68 32.19 33.51 -13.55
CA HIS A 68 33.22 32.72 -14.22
C HIS A 68 32.68 32.13 -15.51
N ASP A 69 33.53 32.05 -16.52
CA ASP A 69 33.18 31.47 -17.81
C ASP A 69 33.18 29.93 -17.74
N ILE A 70 32.03 29.33 -18.04
CA ILE A 70 31.85 27.88 -18.18
C ILE A 70 31.29 27.48 -19.55
N THR A 71 31.34 28.38 -20.54
CA THR A 71 30.83 28.14 -21.90
C THR A 71 31.50 26.96 -22.60
N LYS A 72 32.71 26.59 -22.18
CA LYS A 72 33.38 25.35 -22.59
C LYS A 72 32.58 24.07 -22.26
N TYR A 73 31.70 24.11 -21.26
CA TYR A 73 30.89 22.97 -20.83
C TYR A 73 29.42 23.08 -21.22
N SER A 74 28.86 24.29 -21.29
CA SER A 74 27.42 24.48 -21.56
C SER A 74 27.16 25.65 -22.50
N LYS A 75 26.24 25.46 -23.46
CA LYS A 75 25.71 26.51 -24.34
C LYS A 75 24.52 27.27 -23.74
N ALA A 76 24.10 26.94 -22.51
CA ALA A 76 22.92 27.55 -21.89
C ALA A 76 23.11 29.05 -21.68
N LYS A 77 22.13 29.84 -22.13
CA LYS A 77 22.21 31.30 -22.08
C LYS A 77 22.36 31.89 -20.70
N VAL A 78 21.86 31.21 -19.66
CA VAL A 78 22.07 31.63 -18.26
C VAL A 78 23.55 31.79 -17.91
N PHE A 79 24.47 31.13 -18.64
CA PHE A 79 25.92 31.17 -18.44
C PHE A 79 26.69 31.95 -19.52
N SER A 80 26.00 32.67 -20.43
CA SER A 80 26.59 33.15 -21.69
C SER A 80 27.71 34.18 -21.54
N SER A 81 27.72 34.97 -20.47
CA SER A 81 28.70 36.04 -20.28
C SER A 81 28.86 36.40 -18.80
N ILE A 82 30.10 36.63 -18.38
CA ILE A 82 30.43 37.14 -17.04
C ILE A 82 29.73 38.49 -16.82
N GLY A 83 29.19 38.70 -15.62
CA GLY A 83 28.41 39.89 -15.23
C GLY A 83 26.93 39.82 -15.62
N LYS A 84 26.50 38.84 -16.43
CA LYS A 84 25.08 38.68 -16.77
C LYS A 84 24.27 38.35 -15.53
N ARG A 85 23.18 39.08 -15.33
CA ARG A 85 22.19 38.83 -14.27
C ARG A 85 20.93 38.21 -14.84
N THR A 86 20.54 37.07 -14.28
CA THR A 86 19.30 36.36 -14.60
C THR A 86 18.38 36.45 -13.38
N PRO A 87 17.15 36.96 -13.51
CA PRO A 87 16.20 36.95 -12.41
C PRO A 87 15.92 35.52 -11.94
N ILE A 88 15.73 35.36 -10.63
CA ILE A 88 15.42 34.06 -10.02
C ILE A 88 14.32 34.15 -8.98
N ALA A 89 13.70 33.00 -8.73
CA ALA A 89 12.92 32.74 -7.55
C ALA A 89 13.48 31.48 -6.85
N ILE A 90 13.56 31.51 -5.53
CA ILE A 90 13.96 30.35 -4.73
C ILE A 90 12.81 29.93 -3.83
N ARG A 91 12.70 28.63 -3.57
CA ARG A 91 11.90 28.09 -2.47
C ARG A 91 12.72 27.09 -1.67
N CYS A 92 12.93 27.42 -0.40
CA CYS A 92 13.51 26.52 0.60
C CYS A 92 12.38 25.86 1.40
N SER A 93 12.55 24.62 1.85
CA SER A 93 11.45 23.87 2.50
C SER A 93 11.95 22.77 3.41
N THR A 94 11.11 22.27 4.32
CA THR A 94 11.27 20.90 4.88
C THR A 94 10.81 19.86 3.85
N VAL A 95 10.68 18.58 4.18
CA VAL A 95 10.26 17.51 3.26
C VAL A 95 9.00 16.78 3.74
N GLY A 96 9.04 16.15 4.91
CA GLY A 96 8.03 15.20 5.36
C GLY A 96 6.80 15.83 6.01
N GLY A 97 6.94 17.04 6.56
CA GLY A 97 5.86 17.75 7.26
C GLY A 97 4.79 18.33 6.33
N GLU A 98 3.59 18.52 6.88
CA GLU A 98 2.51 19.28 6.23
C GLU A 98 2.81 20.80 6.27
N SER A 99 2.03 21.62 5.55
CA SER A 99 2.19 23.08 5.49
C SER A 99 2.15 23.79 6.85
N GLY A 100 1.46 23.20 7.84
CA GLY A 100 1.39 23.67 9.22
C GLY A 100 2.49 23.15 10.15
N SER A 101 3.44 22.34 9.67
CA SER A 101 4.53 21.79 10.49
C SER A 101 5.58 22.85 10.87
N ALA A 102 6.39 22.55 11.89
CA ALA A 102 7.45 23.44 12.36
C ALA A 102 8.71 23.38 11.46
N ASP A 103 9.40 24.51 11.32
CA ASP A 103 10.59 24.67 10.47
C ASP A 103 11.84 23.94 11.02
N THR A 104 11.95 23.79 12.34
CA THR A 104 13.15 23.27 13.04
C THR A 104 13.13 21.75 13.24
N VAL A 105 12.26 21.02 12.53
CA VAL A 105 12.25 19.55 12.55
C VAL A 105 13.54 18.97 11.96
N ARG A 106 13.94 17.77 12.40
CA ARG A 106 15.03 17.01 11.76
C ARG A 106 14.53 16.43 10.44
N ASP A 107 15.01 16.99 9.34
CA ASP A 107 14.54 16.68 7.98
C ASP A 107 15.60 17.14 6.98
N PRO A 108 15.72 16.60 5.75
CA PRO A 108 16.40 17.33 4.70
C PRO A 108 15.70 18.67 4.47
N ARG A 109 16.38 19.61 3.84
CA ARG A 109 15.74 20.83 3.36
C ARG A 109 15.73 20.85 1.84
N GLY A 110 14.59 21.15 1.23
CA GLY A 110 14.52 21.45 -0.20
C GLY A 110 15.22 22.78 -0.51
N PHE A 111 15.88 22.84 -1.65
CA PHE A 111 16.55 24.03 -2.19
C PHE A 111 16.25 24.09 -3.69
N ALA A 112 15.12 24.69 -4.06
CA ALA A 112 14.66 24.77 -5.44
C ALA A 112 14.87 26.19 -5.99
N VAL A 113 15.57 26.29 -7.12
CA VAL A 113 15.85 27.58 -7.79
C VAL A 113 15.25 27.58 -9.18
N LYS A 114 14.48 28.62 -9.49
CA LYS A 114 13.87 28.90 -10.80
C LYS A 114 14.63 30.04 -11.42
N PHE A 115 15.13 29.84 -12.64
CA PHE A 115 15.81 30.85 -13.45
C PHE A 115 14.89 31.29 -14.57
N TYR A 116 14.60 32.59 -14.63
CA TYR A 116 13.83 33.19 -15.72
C TYR A 116 14.80 33.61 -16.82
N THR A 117 15.10 32.70 -17.75
CA THR A 117 16.07 32.93 -18.83
C THR A 117 15.38 33.40 -20.11
N GLU A 118 16.14 33.99 -21.04
CA GLU A 118 15.64 34.36 -22.37
C GLU A 118 15.32 33.17 -23.29
N GLU A 119 15.70 31.95 -22.91
CA GLU A 119 15.41 30.72 -23.67
C GLU A 119 14.42 29.79 -22.95
N GLY A 120 13.74 30.31 -21.93
CA GLY A 120 12.76 29.58 -21.13
C GLY A 120 13.10 29.54 -19.65
N ILE A 121 12.27 28.85 -18.87
CA ILE A 121 12.52 28.63 -17.45
C ILE A 121 13.48 27.44 -17.30
N TRP A 122 14.50 27.61 -16.47
CA TRP A 122 15.29 26.49 -15.96
C TRP A 122 15.04 26.33 -14.47
N ASP A 123 14.61 25.14 -14.05
CA ASP A 123 14.43 24.81 -12.63
C ASP A 123 15.51 23.82 -12.17
N LEU A 124 16.33 24.23 -11.20
CA LEU A 124 17.27 23.35 -10.51
C LEU A 124 16.69 22.99 -9.14
N VAL A 125 16.08 21.81 -9.05
CA VAL A 125 15.26 21.38 -7.91
C VAL A 125 16.02 20.41 -7.02
N GLY A 126 16.70 20.97 -6.03
CA GLY A 126 17.67 20.27 -5.19
C GLY A 126 17.30 20.18 -3.71
N ASN A 127 18.28 19.72 -2.91
CA ASN A 127 18.22 19.67 -1.45
C ASN A 127 19.43 20.37 -0.82
N ASN A 128 19.41 20.54 0.51
CA ASN A 128 20.56 21.00 1.29
C ASN A 128 21.63 19.93 1.52
N THR A 129 21.43 18.72 1.00
CA THR A 129 22.34 17.59 1.06
C THR A 129 22.71 17.13 -0.35
N PRO A 130 23.95 16.68 -0.59
CA PRO A 130 24.45 16.34 -1.93
C PRO A 130 23.92 14.98 -2.45
N ILE A 131 23.21 14.22 -1.62
CA ILE A 131 22.73 12.86 -1.89
C ILE A 131 21.29 12.70 -1.41
N PHE A 132 20.66 11.60 -1.78
CA PHE A 132 19.32 11.23 -1.34
C PHE A 132 19.29 9.85 -0.67
N PHE A 133 18.13 9.48 -0.13
CA PHE A 133 17.95 8.22 0.62
C PHE A 133 17.90 6.99 -0.28
N ILE A 134 17.34 7.14 -1.47
CA ILE A 134 17.07 6.01 -2.37
C ILE A 134 17.64 6.29 -3.76
N LYS A 135 17.96 5.21 -4.48
CA LYS A 135 18.56 5.26 -5.83
C LYS A 135 17.58 4.98 -6.97
N ASP A 136 16.38 4.46 -6.67
CA ASP A 136 15.35 4.16 -7.66
C ASP A 136 14.01 4.84 -7.31
N PRO A 137 13.38 5.57 -8.26
CA PRO A 137 12.17 6.34 -7.99
C PRO A 137 10.96 5.46 -7.68
N LEU A 138 11.00 4.16 -8.01
CA LEU A 138 9.93 3.22 -7.67
C LEU A 138 9.66 3.19 -6.16
N PHE A 139 10.70 3.35 -5.34
CA PHE A 139 10.58 3.35 -3.89
C PHE A 139 10.22 4.71 -3.30
N PHE A 140 10.10 5.78 -4.11
CA PHE A 140 9.82 7.12 -3.60
C PHE A 140 8.49 7.21 -2.85
N PRO A 141 7.36 6.65 -3.33
CA PRO A 141 6.11 6.64 -2.55
C PRO A 141 6.26 5.90 -1.22
N SER A 142 6.88 4.71 -1.23
CA SER A 142 7.12 3.92 -0.02
C SER A 142 7.97 4.69 1.00
N PHE A 143 9.06 5.30 0.55
CA PHE A 143 9.93 6.12 1.40
C PHE A 143 9.18 7.33 1.97
N ILE A 144 8.43 8.08 1.15
CA ILE A 144 7.68 9.24 1.62
C ILE A 144 6.56 8.84 2.58
N HIS A 145 5.87 7.71 2.36
CA HIS A 145 4.87 7.20 3.29
C HIS A 145 5.46 6.98 4.69
N THR A 146 6.72 6.55 4.80
CA THR A 146 7.39 6.39 6.11
C THR A 146 7.71 7.71 6.80
N GLN A 147 7.77 8.82 6.04
CA GLN A 147 7.95 10.16 6.58
C GLN A 147 6.61 10.82 6.95
N LYS A 148 5.48 10.30 6.46
CA LYS A 148 4.13 10.83 6.65
C LYS A 148 3.47 10.19 7.89
N ARG A 149 2.14 10.28 7.96
CA ARG A 149 1.35 9.78 9.09
C ARG A 149 0.94 8.35 8.84
N ASN A 150 1.02 7.51 9.87
CA ASN A 150 0.49 6.16 9.85
C ASN A 150 -1.01 6.21 9.48
N PRO A 151 -1.48 5.40 8.52
CA PRO A 151 -2.84 5.51 8.01
C PRO A 151 -3.91 5.10 9.03
N ALA A 152 -3.57 4.28 10.02
CA ALA A 152 -4.51 3.86 11.07
C ALA A 152 -4.58 4.87 12.22
N THR A 153 -3.45 5.45 12.63
CA THR A 153 -3.38 6.31 13.83
C THR A 153 -3.30 7.80 13.51
N HIS A 154 -2.98 8.16 12.27
CA HIS A 154 -2.67 9.52 11.83
C HIS A 154 -1.49 10.18 12.58
N LEU A 155 -0.63 9.37 13.22
CA LEU A 155 0.56 9.82 13.96
C LEU A 155 1.85 9.56 13.17
N LYS A 156 2.95 10.23 13.55
CA LYS A 156 4.29 9.80 13.13
C LYS A 156 4.61 8.46 13.78
N ASP A 157 5.22 7.57 13.02
CA ASP A 157 5.46 6.19 13.44
C ASP A 157 6.94 5.83 13.23
N ALA A 158 7.61 5.50 14.35
CA ALA A 158 9.02 5.14 14.34
C ALA A 158 9.26 3.76 13.70
N ASP A 159 8.29 2.84 13.77
CA ASP A 159 8.37 1.54 13.10
C ASP A 159 8.35 1.75 11.60
N MET A 160 7.39 2.51 11.06
CA MET A 160 7.35 2.81 9.62
C MET A 160 8.66 3.41 9.12
N PHE A 161 9.19 4.42 9.82
CA PHE A 161 10.45 5.08 9.44
C PHE A 161 11.65 4.12 9.44
N TRP A 162 11.87 3.43 10.57
CA TRP A 162 13.06 2.60 10.73
C TRP A 162 12.95 1.23 10.04
N ASP A 163 11.75 0.69 9.81
CA ASP A 163 11.54 -0.57 9.10
C ASP A 163 12.04 -0.46 7.66
N PHE A 164 11.58 0.56 6.92
CA PHE A 164 12.02 0.80 5.54
C PHE A 164 13.52 1.08 5.46
N ILE A 165 14.05 1.97 6.31
CA ILE A 165 15.47 2.32 6.33
C ILE A 165 16.35 1.10 6.61
N SER A 166 15.94 0.24 7.53
CA SER A 166 16.73 -0.96 7.86
C SER A 166 16.59 -2.08 6.83
N LEU A 167 15.53 -2.08 6.01
CA LEU A 167 15.36 -2.99 4.86
C LEU A 167 16.06 -2.51 3.59
N ARG A 168 16.35 -1.21 3.46
CA ARG A 168 17.01 -0.61 2.29
C ARG A 168 18.37 0.00 2.68
N PRO A 169 19.46 -0.80 2.64
CA PRO A 169 20.80 -0.33 3.01
C PRO A 169 21.30 0.92 2.29
N GLU A 170 20.86 1.17 1.05
CA GLU A 170 21.16 2.38 0.27
C GLU A 170 20.85 3.69 1.04
N THR A 171 19.90 3.65 1.98
CA THR A 171 19.51 4.80 2.81
C THR A 171 20.57 5.19 3.85
N THR A 172 21.49 4.28 4.19
CA THR A 172 22.41 4.40 5.34
C THR A 172 23.19 5.72 5.33
N HIS A 173 23.74 6.10 4.17
CA HIS A 173 24.57 7.30 4.06
C HIS A 173 23.78 8.58 4.34
N GLN A 174 22.60 8.72 3.72
CA GLN A 174 21.76 9.91 3.91
C GLN A 174 21.11 9.94 5.29
N VAL A 175 20.79 8.79 5.89
CA VAL A 175 20.30 8.72 7.28
C VAL A 175 21.37 9.25 8.24
N MET A 176 22.65 8.92 8.04
CA MET A 176 23.72 9.51 8.85
C MET A 176 23.81 11.03 8.68
N PHE A 177 23.64 11.56 7.46
CA PHE A 177 23.55 13.00 7.24
C PHE A 177 22.37 13.62 7.99
N LEU A 178 21.19 13.00 7.93
CA LEU A 178 19.97 13.47 8.59
C LEU A 178 20.14 13.52 10.12
N PHE A 179 20.77 12.51 10.72
CA PHE A 179 20.98 12.45 12.17
C PHE A 179 22.22 13.20 12.67
N SER A 180 23.11 13.63 11.76
CA SER A 180 24.13 14.63 12.06
C SER A 180 23.53 16.02 12.31
N ASP A 181 24.36 16.99 12.67
CA ASP A 181 23.94 18.39 12.83
C ASP A 181 23.32 18.96 11.54
N ARG A 182 23.69 18.43 10.36
CA ARG A 182 23.19 18.91 9.05
C ARG A 182 21.69 18.70 8.84
N GLY A 183 21.03 17.86 9.64
CA GLY A 183 19.59 17.63 9.56
C GLY A 183 18.73 18.72 10.20
N ILE A 184 19.35 19.69 10.89
CA ILE A 184 18.64 20.80 11.53
C ILE A 184 19.43 22.11 11.29
N PRO A 185 19.44 22.64 10.05
CA PRO A 185 20.12 23.90 9.76
C PRO A 185 19.52 25.07 10.54
N ASP A 186 20.36 26.06 10.86
CA ASP A 186 19.97 27.29 11.55
C ASP A 186 19.41 28.31 10.56
N GLY A 187 18.13 28.14 10.21
CA GLY A 187 17.49 28.89 9.14
C GLY A 187 17.96 28.47 7.74
N TYR A 188 17.28 28.97 6.71
CA TYR A 188 17.56 28.57 5.33
C TYR A 188 18.85 29.20 4.76
N ARG A 189 19.32 30.33 5.31
CA ARG A 189 20.49 31.05 4.78
C ARG A 189 21.83 30.46 5.20
N HIS A 190 21.85 29.61 6.22
CA HIS A 190 23.07 28.99 6.76
C HIS A 190 23.26 27.54 6.32
N MET A 191 22.58 27.10 5.26
CA MET A 191 22.77 25.78 4.66
C MET A 191 23.31 25.91 3.23
N ASN A 192 23.99 24.87 2.75
CA ASN A 192 24.30 24.74 1.33
C ASN A 192 23.05 24.28 0.56
N GLY A 193 23.06 24.45 -0.76
CA GLY A 193 22.13 23.81 -1.69
C GLY A 193 22.87 22.90 -2.67
N TYR A 194 22.20 21.90 -3.21
CA TYR A 194 22.79 20.93 -4.15
C TYR A 194 21.73 20.50 -5.15
N GLY A 195 22.10 20.39 -6.43
CA GLY A 195 21.24 19.72 -7.42
C GLY A 195 21.06 18.23 -7.14
N SER A 196 21.94 17.65 -6.30
CA SER A 196 22.05 16.25 -5.87
C SER A 196 22.36 15.27 -7.01
N HIS A 197 21.55 15.27 -8.06
CA HIS A 197 21.70 14.46 -9.25
C HIS A 197 22.94 14.80 -10.06
N THR A 198 23.35 13.82 -10.85
CA THR A 198 24.19 14.06 -12.02
C THR A 198 23.31 14.55 -13.17
N PHE A 199 23.74 15.61 -13.85
CA PHE A 199 23.14 16.17 -15.07
C PHE A 199 24.13 16.05 -16.23
N LYS A 200 23.70 16.38 -17.45
CA LYS A 200 24.57 16.56 -18.61
C LYS A 200 24.64 18.06 -18.95
N LEU A 201 25.84 18.55 -19.26
CA LEU A 201 26.05 19.85 -19.88
C LEU A 201 26.54 19.63 -21.31
N VAL A 202 26.00 20.42 -22.24
CA VAL A 202 26.35 20.36 -23.66
C VAL A 202 26.82 21.73 -24.14
N ASN A 203 28.02 21.82 -24.69
CA ASN A 203 28.60 23.07 -25.17
C ASN A 203 28.17 23.42 -26.61
N SER A 204 28.66 24.54 -27.15
CA SER A 204 28.33 24.99 -28.53
C SER A 204 28.87 24.09 -29.64
N LYS A 205 29.84 23.22 -29.33
CA LYS A 205 30.38 22.19 -30.23
C LYS A 205 29.63 20.86 -30.11
N ASN A 206 28.55 20.81 -29.33
CA ASN A 206 27.80 19.61 -28.99
C ASN A 206 28.61 18.53 -28.27
N GLU A 207 29.70 18.92 -27.58
CA GLU A 207 30.43 18.03 -26.69
C GLU A 207 29.72 18.00 -25.33
N MET A 208 29.63 16.79 -24.75
CA MET A 208 28.92 16.58 -23.49
C MET A 208 29.86 16.24 -22.34
N VAL A 209 29.52 16.74 -21.15
CA VAL A 209 30.12 16.34 -19.88
C VAL A 209 29.03 16.10 -18.84
N TYR A 210 29.29 15.24 -17.87
CA TYR A 210 28.43 15.09 -16.70
C TYR A 210 28.75 16.14 -15.65
N CYS A 211 27.73 16.58 -14.92
CA CYS A 211 27.82 17.69 -13.98
C CYS A 211 27.01 17.46 -12.70
N LYS A 212 27.57 17.83 -11.55
CA LYS A 212 26.80 18.06 -10.30
C LYS A 212 26.84 19.54 -9.92
N PHE A 213 25.69 20.10 -9.58
CA PHE A 213 25.55 21.52 -9.18
C PHE A 213 25.59 21.68 -7.66
N HIS A 214 26.30 22.71 -7.18
CA HIS A 214 26.47 23.01 -5.75
C HIS A 214 26.31 24.50 -5.46
N TYR A 215 25.45 24.85 -4.52
CA TYR A 215 25.34 26.19 -3.95
C TYR A 215 26.03 26.21 -2.58
N LYS A 216 27.05 27.04 -2.42
CA LYS A 216 27.74 27.23 -1.13
C LYS A 216 27.32 28.54 -0.49
N THR A 217 26.77 28.47 0.72
CA THR A 217 26.36 29.66 1.49
C THR A 217 27.57 30.56 1.79
N ASN A 218 27.41 31.87 1.59
CA ASN A 218 28.40 32.87 2.02
C ASN A 218 28.20 33.31 3.48
N GLN A 219 27.12 32.88 4.14
CA GLN A 219 26.81 33.22 5.54
C GLN A 219 27.49 32.27 6.54
N GLY A 220 28.19 31.24 6.03
CA GLY A 220 28.74 30.15 6.83
C GLY A 220 27.68 29.12 7.22
N ILE A 221 28.10 27.86 7.36
CA ILE A 221 27.22 26.77 7.75
C ILE A 221 26.94 26.84 9.26
N LYS A 222 25.66 26.84 9.65
CA LYS A 222 25.22 26.79 11.05
C LYS A 222 24.06 25.81 11.19
N ASN A 223 24.01 25.13 12.33
CA ASN A 223 22.99 24.14 12.66
C ASN A 223 22.52 24.30 14.10
N ILE A 224 21.30 23.89 14.39
CA ILE A 224 20.65 23.96 15.70
C ILE A 224 20.78 22.60 16.39
N LEU A 225 21.10 22.62 17.70
CA LEU A 225 21.08 21.41 18.52
C LEU A 225 19.65 20.91 18.75
N ALA A 226 19.47 19.59 18.89
CA ALA A 226 18.14 18.98 18.98
C ALA A 226 17.24 19.57 20.08
N GLN A 227 17.80 19.89 21.25
CA GLN A 227 17.07 20.52 22.35
C GLN A 227 16.55 21.92 21.96
N LYS A 228 17.42 22.75 21.38
CA LYS A 228 17.03 24.10 20.95
C LYS A 228 16.01 24.06 19.80
N ALA A 229 16.16 23.08 18.92
CA ALA A 229 15.23 22.84 17.83
C ALA A 229 13.83 22.47 18.34
N ALA A 230 13.75 21.64 19.39
CA ALA A 230 12.50 21.29 20.06
C ALA A 230 11.86 22.52 20.73
N GLU A 231 12.63 23.36 21.43
CA GLU A 231 12.12 24.62 21.98
C GLU A 231 11.53 25.51 20.88
N LEU A 232 12.29 25.75 19.81
CA LEU A 232 11.85 26.60 18.69
C LEU A 232 10.61 26.03 17.99
N SER A 233 10.50 24.71 17.88
CA SER A 233 9.33 24.09 17.25
C SER A 233 8.02 24.40 17.98
N ALA A 234 8.10 24.73 19.28
CA ALA A 234 6.96 25.15 20.08
C ALA A 234 6.83 26.68 20.16
N SER A 235 7.94 27.40 20.36
CA SER A 235 7.90 28.86 20.59
C SER A 235 7.85 29.70 19.32
N ASP A 236 8.43 29.21 18.22
CA ASP A 236 8.46 29.86 16.90
C ASP A 236 8.53 28.81 15.79
N PRO A 237 7.41 28.10 15.49
CA PRO A 237 7.38 27.06 14.47
C PRO A 237 7.69 27.58 13.05
N ASP A 238 7.71 28.90 12.85
CA ASP A 238 8.00 29.58 11.59
C ASP A 238 9.42 30.18 11.56
N TYR A 239 10.32 29.72 12.44
CA TYR A 239 11.66 30.29 12.64
C TYR A 239 12.45 30.52 11.35
N SER A 240 12.52 29.53 10.45
CA SER A 240 13.36 29.60 9.25
C SER A 240 12.75 30.51 8.18
N ILE A 241 11.41 30.51 8.06
CA ILE A 241 10.68 31.47 7.22
C ILE A 241 10.91 32.90 7.74
N ARG A 242 10.77 33.10 9.05
CA ARG A 242 10.96 34.39 9.72
C ARG A 242 12.40 34.91 9.57
N ASP A 243 13.40 34.06 9.76
CA ASP A 243 14.82 34.41 9.58
C ASP A 243 15.09 34.89 8.15
N LEU A 244 14.66 34.12 7.13
CA LEU A 244 14.88 34.49 5.72
C LEU A 244 14.19 35.82 5.38
N TYR A 245 12.91 35.96 5.75
CA TYR A 245 12.14 37.16 5.47
C TYR A 245 12.74 38.40 6.12
N ASN A 246 13.10 38.29 7.41
CA ASN A 246 13.65 39.41 8.18
C ASN A 246 15.05 39.80 7.70
N ALA A 247 15.89 38.83 7.30
CA ALA A 247 17.21 39.12 6.76
C ALA A 247 17.10 39.99 5.50
N ILE A 248 16.22 39.62 4.56
CA ILE A 248 16.00 40.38 3.33
C ILE A 248 15.39 41.76 3.62
N SER A 249 14.38 41.83 4.49
CA SER A 249 13.73 43.10 4.89
C SER A 249 14.72 44.10 5.51
N LYS A 250 15.75 43.60 6.21
CA LYS A 250 16.82 44.40 6.82
C LYS A 250 18.01 44.69 5.89
N GLY A 251 17.93 44.32 4.61
CA GLY A 251 19.05 44.47 3.66
C GLY A 251 20.23 43.51 3.89
N GLN A 252 20.04 42.47 4.72
CA GLN A 252 21.04 41.42 4.99
C GLN A 252 20.89 40.27 4.00
N TYR A 253 21.03 40.58 2.71
CA TYR A 253 20.72 39.67 1.61
C TYR A 253 21.52 38.36 1.67
N PRO A 254 20.84 37.20 1.77
CA PRO A 254 21.50 35.91 1.61
C PRO A 254 22.11 35.77 0.21
N THR A 255 23.29 35.18 0.18
CA THR A 255 24.07 34.97 -1.05
C THR A 255 24.74 33.60 -1.04
N TYR A 256 24.80 32.99 -2.22
CA TYR A 256 25.39 31.66 -2.43
C TYR A 256 26.26 31.67 -3.67
N ILE A 257 27.40 30.98 -3.64
CA ILE A 257 28.21 30.76 -4.84
C ILE A 257 27.80 29.44 -5.49
N LEU A 258 27.42 29.48 -6.77
CA LEU A 258 27.18 28.30 -7.59
C LEU A 258 28.51 27.75 -8.09
N TYR A 259 28.71 26.45 -7.89
CA TYR A 259 29.80 25.66 -8.42
C TYR A 259 29.26 24.47 -9.21
N ILE A 260 30.09 23.93 -10.10
CA ILE A 260 29.90 22.65 -10.76
C ILE A 260 31.06 21.70 -10.45
N GLN A 261 30.78 20.40 -10.31
CA GLN A 261 31.76 19.34 -10.55
C GLN A 261 31.56 18.84 -11.97
N VAL A 262 32.64 18.49 -12.67
CA VAL A 262 32.58 18.02 -14.07
C VAL A 262 33.27 16.66 -14.19
N MET A 263 32.63 15.74 -14.91
CA MET A 263 33.14 14.40 -15.22
C MET A 263 32.90 14.08 -16.69
N THR A 264 33.93 13.58 -17.38
CA THR A 264 33.81 13.15 -18.78
C THR A 264 33.08 11.80 -18.90
N ALA A 265 32.58 11.48 -20.09
CA ALA A 265 31.96 10.18 -20.35
C ALA A 265 32.91 9.00 -20.11
N GLU A 266 34.20 9.15 -20.41
CA GLU A 266 35.20 8.10 -20.16
C GLU A 266 35.48 7.91 -18.66
N GLN A 267 35.60 9.00 -17.89
CA GLN A 267 35.75 8.91 -16.44
C GLN A 267 34.56 8.24 -15.76
N ALA A 268 33.35 8.47 -16.28
CA ALA A 268 32.11 7.86 -15.76
C ALA A 268 32.11 6.33 -15.87
N LYS A 269 32.75 5.75 -16.90
CA LYS A 269 32.85 4.29 -17.10
C LYS A 269 33.77 3.61 -16.10
N THR A 270 34.78 4.32 -15.60
CA THR A 270 35.84 3.76 -14.74
C THR A 270 35.66 4.11 -13.26
N LEU A 271 34.68 4.94 -12.91
CA LEU A 271 34.44 5.30 -11.51
C LEU A 271 34.03 4.06 -10.73
N LYS A 272 34.63 3.88 -9.53
CA LYS A 272 34.33 2.75 -8.64
C LYS A 272 32.83 2.62 -8.31
N TRP A 273 32.14 3.75 -8.17
CA TRP A 273 30.71 3.81 -7.93
C TRP A 273 29.98 4.25 -9.19
N ASN A 274 28.71 3.86 -9.32
CA ASN A 274 27.85 4.39 -10.37
C ASN A 274 27.75 5.93 -10.22
N PRO A 275 28.22 6.73 -11.21
CA PRO A 275 28.19 8.19 -11.13
C PRO A 275 26.77 8.77 -11.18
N PHE A 276 25.78 7.95 -11.52
CA PHE A 276 24.36 8.31 -11.61
C PHE A 276 23.54 7.79 -10.41
N ASP A 277 24.19 7.17 -9.43
CA ASP A 277 23.56 6.80 -8.16
C ASP A 277 23.45 8.04 -7.25
N LEU A 278 22.22 8.48 -7.00
CA LEU A 278 21.91 9.65 -6.19
C LEU A 278 22.30 9.50 -4.71
N THR A 279 22.57 8.29 -4.23
CA THR A 279 23.06 8.04 -2.86
C THR A 279 24.56 8.30 -2.71
N LYS A 280 25.27 8.61 -3.81
CA LYS A 280 26.73 8.76 -3.87
C LYS A 280 27.17 10.21 -4.13
N ILE A 281 28.20 10.64 -3.41
CA ILE A 281 28.95 11.88 -3.69
C ILE A 281 30.05 11.63 -4.70
N TRP A 282 30.44 12.67 -5.44
CA TRP A 282 31.70 12.69 -6.19
C TRP A 282 32.78 13.33 -5.30
N PRO A 283 33.87 12.62 -4.95
CA PRO A 283 34.89 13.17 -4.07
C PRO A 283 35.47 14.46 -4.65
N HIS A 284 35.47 15.55 -3.88
CA HIS A 284 36.01 16.85 -4.33
C HIS A 284 37.51 16.79 -4.66
N LYS A 285 38.25 15.81 -4.11
CA LYS A 285 39.65 15.59 -4.43
C LYS A 285 39.85 15.20 -5.90
N ASP A 286 38.95 14.35 -6.42
CA ASP A 286 39.05 13.78 -7.76
C ASP A 286 38.29 14.63 -8.78
N TYR A 287 37.18 15.25 -8.33
CA TYR A 287 36.33 16.13 -9.13
C TYR A 287 36.17 17.48 -8.40
N PRO A 288 37.09 18.44 -8.56
CA PRO A 288 37.06 19.69 -7.81
C PRO A 288 35.88 20.58 -8.21
N LEU A 289 35.51 21.49 -7.29
CA LEU A 289 34.48 22.49 -7.52
C LEU A 289 35.01 23.59 -8.45
N ILE A 290 34.28 23.85 -9.54
CA ILE A 290 34.55 24.92 -10.51
C ILE A 290 33.53 26.03 -10.27
N PRO A 291 33.94 27.26 -9.95
CA PRO A 291 33.01 28.36 -9.71
C PRO A 291 32.28 28.75 -11.01
N VAL A 292 31.03 29.18 -10.87
CA VAL A 292 30.17 29.60 -12.00
C VAL A 292 29.66 31.02 -11.80
N GLY A 293 29.04 31.28 -10.65
CA GLY A 293 28.33 32.53 -10.42
C GLY A 293 27.86 32.70 -8.98
N LYS A 294 27.20 33.82 -8.71
CA LYS A 294 26.68 34.21 -7.41
C LYS A 294 25.18 34.39 -7.48
N LEU A 295 24.48 33.73 -6.56
CA LEU A 295 23.06 33.89 -6.30
C LEU A 295 22.88 34.93 -5.19
N VAL A 296 21.98 35.89 -5.37
CA VAL A 296 21.63 36.93 -4.39
C VAL A 296 20.12 36.95 -4.19
N LEU A 297 19.66 36.89 -2.95
CA LEU A 297 18.25 37.00 -2.57
C LEU A 297 18.00 38.38 -1.97
N ASP A 298 17.36 39.26 -2.73
CA ASP A 298 17.22 40.68 -2.40
C ASP A 298 15.77 41.14 -2.20
N ARG A 299 14.78 40.27 -2.45
CA ARG A 299 13.37 40.64 -2.36
C ARG A 299 12.51 39.52 -1.77
N ASN A 300 11.65 39.90 -0.82
CA ASN A 300 10.63 39.02 -0.25
C ASN A 300 9.43 38.88 -1.19
N PRO A 301 8.63 37.82 -1.07
CA PRO A 301 7.33 37.73 -1.74
C PRO A 301 6.41 38.85 -1.28
N GLU A 302 5.59 39.38 -2.19
CA GLU A 302 4.55 40.35 -1.85
C GLU A 302 3.35 39.63 -1.22
N ASN A 303 3.02 38.46 -1.74
CA ASN A 303 1.97 37.61 -1.21
C ASN A 303 2.45 36.16 -1.14
N TYR A 304 2.51 35.58 0.06
CA TYR A 304 2.98 34.21 0.24
C TYR A 304 2.20 33.20 -0.61
N PHE A 305 0.87 33.33 -0.71
CA PHE A 305 0.06 32.37 -1.45
C PHE A 305 0.34 32.46 -2.96
N ALA A 306 0.27 33.65 -3.54
CA ALA A 306 0.48 33.86 -4.98
C ALA A 306 1.93 33.61 -5.40
N ASP A 307 2.91 34.03 -4.59
CA ASP A 307 4.32 33.96 -4.97
C ASP A 307 5.00 32.69 -4.49
N VAL A 308 4.64 32.13 -3.33
CA VAL A 308 5.35 30.98 -2.74
C VAL A 308 4.52 29.71 -2.84
N GLU A 309 3.25 29.76 -2.43
CA GLU A 309 2.41 28.57 -2.45
C GLU A 309 2.10 28.13 -3.88
N GLN A 310 1.76 29.05 -4.78
CA GLN A 310 1.49 28.75 -6.19
C GLN A 310 2.73 28.55 -7.06
N MET A 311 3.95 28.76 -6.54
CA MET A 311 5.17 28.51 -7.30
C MET A 311 5.33 27.02 -7.64
N ALA A 312 5.60 26.70 -8.90
CA ALA A 312 5.77 25.35 -9.41
C ALA A 312 7.18 25.19 -10.00
N PHE A 313 7.98 24.30 -9.42
CA PHE A 313 9.30 23.93 -9.93
C PHE A 313 9.22 22.55 -10.58
N ASP A 314 9.87 22.33 -11.70
CA ASP A 314 9.92 21.04 -12.37
C ASP A 314 11.32 20.75 -12.92
N PRO A 315 12.05 19.71 -12.48
CA PRO A 315 13.36 19.38 -13.02
C PRO A 315 13.36 19.04 -14.52
N ALA A 316 12.20 18.81 -15.15
CA ALA A 316 12.06 18.71 -16.61
C ALA A 316 12.14 20.06 -17.33
N HIS A 317 11.94 21.18 -16.63
CA HIS A 317 12.20 22.51 -17.17
C HIS A 317 13.70 22.75 -17.28
N MET A 318 14.28 22.29 -18.39
CA MET A 318 15.66 22.55 -18.78
C MET A 318 15.71 23.45 -20.02
N VAL A 319 16.85 24.10 -20.22
CA VAL A 319 17.13 24.96 -21.38
C VAL A 319 18.26 24.36 -22.21
N PRO A 320 18.38 24.71 -23.51
CA PRO A 320 19.44 24.18 -24.37
C PRO A 320 20.83 24.29 -23.73
N GLY A 321 21.56 23.16 -23.69
CA GLY A 321 22.87 23.08 -23.03
C GLY A 321 22.87 22.50 -21.62
N ILE A 322 21.70 22.20 -21.06
CA ILE A 322 21.51 21.43 -19.82
C ILE A 322 20.53 20.29 -20.14
N GLU A 323 20.91 19.06 -19.81
CA GLU A 323 20.16 17.86 -20.16
C GLU A 323 20.13 16.86 -18.99
N PRO A 324 19.13 15.95 -18.96
CA PRO A 324 19.08 14.92 -17.93
C PRO A 324 20.16 13.85 -18.17
N SER A 325 20.72 13.33 -17.08
CA SER A 325 21.57 12.14 -17.09
C SER A 325 20.72 10.85 -16.97
N PRO A 326 21.32 9.64 -17.11
CA PRO A 326 20.60 8.39 -16.90
C PRO A 326 20.37 8.03 -15.41
N ASP A 327 20.58 8.97 -14.49
CA ASP A 327 20.20 8.81 -13.07
C ASP A 327 18.72 8.42 -12.97
N LYS A 328 18.44 7.22 -12.47
CA LYS A 328 17.09 6.65 -12.38
C LYS A 328 16.15 7.57 -11.58
N MET A 329 16.62 8.12 -10.47
CA MET A 329 15.82 9.04 -9.66
C MET A 329 15.52 10.33 -10.43
N LEU A 330 16.49 10.88 -11.15
CA LEU A 330 16.25 12.05 -11.98
C LEU A 330 15.19 11.74 -13.04
N GLN A 331 15.32 10.62 -13.76
CA GLN A 331 14.39 10.21 -14.81
C GLN A 331 12.94 10.12 -14.31
N GLY A 332 12.71 9.48 -13.15
CA GLY A 332 11.36 9.42 -12.55
C GLY A 332 10.81 10.80 -12.16
N ARG A 333 11.68 11.70 -11.69
CA ARG A 333 11.28 13.07 -11.32
C ARG A 333 10.88 13.94 -12.52
N LEU A 334 11.40 13.67 -13.73
CA LEU A 334 11.04 14.44 -14.94
C LEU A 334 9.54 14.36 -15.27
N PHE A 335 8.86 13.28 -14.88
CA PHE A 335 7.41 13.16 -15.03
C PHE A 335 6.65 13.69 -13.80
N ALA A 336 7.10 13.29 -12.60
CA ALA A 336 6.30 13.43 -11.37
C ALA A 336 5.94 14.88 -11.01
N TYR A 337 6.82 15.84 -11.30
CA TYR A 337 6.60 17.25 -10.93
C TYR A 337 5.49 17.88 -11.77
N GLY A 338 5.58 17.78 -13.10
CA GLY A 338 4.55 18.30 -13.99
C GLY A 338 3.18 17.68 -13.70
N ASP A 339 3.13 16.38 -13.39
CA ASP A 339 1.88 15.70 -13.00
C ASP A 339 1.28 16.26 -11.70
N THR A 340 2.06 16.34 -10.61
CA THR A 340 1.54 16.85 -9.33
C THR A 340 1.12 18.33 -9.41
N HIS A 341 1.78 19.15 -10.23
CA HIS A 341 1.35 20.55 -10.42
C HIS A 341 0.03 20.65 -11.18
N ARG A 342 -0.25 19.76 -12.15
CA ARG A 342 -1.57 19.70 -12.81
C ARG A 342 -2.68 19.34 -11.82
N HIS A 343 -2.42 18.45 -10.87
CA HIS A 343 -3.37 18.15 -9.80
C HIS A 343 -3.55 19.35 -8.84
N ARG A 344 -2.45 19.97 -8.42
CA ARG A 344 -2.45 21.01 -7.39
C ARG A 344 -2.95 22.38 -7.85
N LEU A 345 -2.56 22.78 -9.06
CA LEU A 345 -2.74 24.13 -9.59
C LEU A 345 -3.53 24.16 -10.92
N GLY A 346 -3.89 22.99 -11.45
CA GLY A 346 -4.57 22.87 -12.73
C GLY A 346 -3.62 22.86 -13.94
N PRO A 347 -4.17 22.61 -15.14
CA PRO A 347 -3.39 22.45 -16.37
C PRO A 347 -2.68 23.74 -16.81
N ASN A 348 -3.22 24.91 -16.46
CA ASN A 348 -2.70 26.22 -16.86
C ASN A 348 -1.80 26.89 -15.79
N HIS A 349 -1.24 26.13 -14.85
CA HIS A 349 -0.43 26.67 -13.76
C HIS A 349 0.81 27.47 -14.21
N LEU A 350 1.31 27.24 -15.43
CA LEU A 350 2.39 28.02 -16.04
C LEU A 350 1.97 29.44 -16.44
N GLN A 351 0.67 29.74 -16.49
CA GLN A 351 0.17 31.08 -16.73
C GLN A 351 0.09 31.93 -15.46
N LEU A 352 0.23 31.31 -14.28
CA LEU A 352 0.28 32.04 -13.01
C LEU A 352 1.52 32.95 -13.00
N PRO A 353 1.41 34.21 -12.51
CA PRO A 353 2.47 35.21 -12.66
C PRO A 353 3.87 34.74 -12.24
N VAL A 354 3.98 34.02 -11.11
CA VAL A 354 5.26 33.53 -10.61
C VAL A 354 5.86 32.37 -11.42
N ASN A 355 5.04 31.63 -12.17
CA ASN A 355 5.48 30.50 -12.99
C ASN A 355 5.65 30.84 -14.47
N CYS A 356 5.18 32.02 -14.89
CA CYS A 356 5.15 32.41 -16.28
C CYS A 356 6.57 32.74 -16.78
N PRO A 357 7.03 32.15 -17.90
CA PRO A 357 8.23 32.64 -18.56
C PRO A 357 7.98 34.06 -19.09
N TYR A 358 9.02 34.74 -19.59
CA TYR A 358 8.84 36.08 -20.15
C TYR A 358 7.70 36.11 -21.18
N LYS A 359 6.85 37.14 -21.10
CA LYS A 359 5.58 37.27 -21.85
C LYS A 359 5.70 36.98 -23.36
N ALA A 360 6.84 37.34 -23.96
CA ALA A 360 7.11 37.10 -25.36
C ALA A 360 7.17 35.59 -25.71
N ILE A 361 7.67 34.76 -24.80
CA ILE A 361 7.86 33.31 -25.02
C ILE A 361 6.64 32.52 -24.54
N SER A 362 5.99 32.96 -23.46
CA SER A 362 4.86 32.27 -22.83
C SER A 362 3.63 32.11 -23.73
N THR A 363 3.59 32.80 -24.86
CA THR A 363 2.45 32.79 -25.80
C THR A 363 2.72 32.04 -27.11
N MET A 364 3.92 31.50 -27.31
CA MET A 364 4.37 30.93 -28.60
C MET A 364 4.28 29.40 -28.65
N HIS A 365 3.09 28.83 -28.45
CA HIS A 365 2.83 27.38 -28.57
C HIS A 365 1.41 27.06 -29.02
N TYR A 366 1.14 25.77 -29.28
CA TYR A 366 -0.13 25.27 -29.83
C TYR A 366 -1.17 24.84 -28.78
N GLN A 367 -0.79 24.70 -27.51
CA GLN A 367 -1.73 24.35 -26.43
C GLN A 367 -2.80 25.44 -26.21
N ARG A 368 -4.03 25.05 -25.86
CA ARG A 368 -5.22 25.90 -25.64
C ARG A 368 -6.10 25.38 -24.51
N ASP A 369 -6.99 26.22 -24.05
CA ASP A 369 -8.10 25.92 -23.13
C ASP A 369 -7.63 25.34 -21.78
N GLY A 370 -8.43 24.48 -21.16
CA GLY A 370 -8.18 23.93 -19.82
C GLY A 370 -8.69 24.83 -18.70
N ASN A 371 -8.81 24.23 -17.50
CA ASN A 371 -9.32 24.94 -16.32
C ASN A 371 -8.49 26.20 -16.01
N MET A 372 -9.18 27.31 -15.68
CA MET A 372 -8.58 28.61 -15.35
C MET A 372 -7.56 29.15 -16.38
N SER A 373 -7.84 28.99 -17.68
CA SER A 373 -7.03 29.61 -18.73
C SER A 373 -7.12 31.16 -18.67
N ILE A 374 -5.98 31.82 -18.43
CA ILE A 374 -5.84 33.29 -18.41
C ILE A 374 -5.51 33.83 -19.80
N HIS A 375 -4.66 33.11 -20.54
CA HIS A 375 -4.18 33.45 -21.87
C HIS A 375 -4.43 32.26 -22.81
N ASN A 376 -5.32 32.45 -23.79
CA ASN A 376 -5.71 31.40 -24.75
C ASN A 376 -5.23 31.68 -26.18
N HIS A 377 -4.15 32.44 -26.33
CA HIS A 377 -3.45 32.72 -27.60
C HIS A 377 -4.29 33.32 -28.76
N GLY A 378 -5.49 33.85 -28.47
CA GLY A 378 -6.33 34.53 -29.45
C GLY A 378 -6.72 33.64 -30.65
N GLY A 379 -6.76 34.22 -31.84
CA GLY A 379 -7.13 33.52 -33.09
C GLY A 379 -5.99 32.74 -33.77
N ALA A 380 -4.85 32.53 -33.11
CA ALA A 380 -3.72 31.82 -33.72
C ALA A 380 -4.04 30.31 -33.90
N PRO A 381 -3.57 29.66 -34.99
CA PRO A 381 -3.75 28.22 -35.20
C PRO A 381 -3.32 27.40 -33.98
N ASN A 382 -4.10 26.38 -33.64
CA ASN A 382 -3.89 25.49 -32.49
C ASN A 382 -3.33 24.11 -32.90
N TYR A 383 -2.78 23.98 -34.12
CA TYR A 383 -2.23 22.72 -34.65
C TYR A 383 -0.94 22.94 -35.46
N HIS A 384 -0.12 21.87 -35.56
CA HIS A 384 1.11 21.84 -36.34
C HIS A 384 1.16 20.58 -37.23
N PRO A 385 1.64 20.66 -38.49
CA PRO A 385 2.00 21.89 -39.19
C PRO A 385 0.76 22.70 -39.60
N ASN A 386 0.92 24.00 -39.88
CA ASN A 386 -0.13 24.86 -40.44
C ASN A 386 0.47 25.85 -41.44
N SER A 387 -0.37 26.36 -42.35
CA SER A 387 0.02 27.34 -43.39
C SER A 387 -0.23 28.80 -42.99
N PHE A 388 -0.57 29.07 -41.73
CA PHE A 388 -0.94 30.40 -41.21
C PHE A 388 0.17 30.96 -40.29
N SER A 389 -0.18 31.88 -39.38
CA SER A 389 0.75 32.59 -38.47
C SER A 389 1.16 31.80 -37.21
N GLY A 390 1.19 30.47 -37.25
CA GLY A 390 1.60 29.64 -36.10
C GLY A 390 3.10 29.69 -35.78
N PRO A 391 3.50 29.33 -34.54
CA PRO A 391 4.91 29.26 -34.15
C PRO A 391 5.69 28.18 -34.93
N LYS A 392 6.96 28.46 -35.25
CA LYS A 392 7.84 27.57 -36.03
C LYS A 392 8.85 26.84 -35.14
N GLU A 393 9.34 25.71 -35.62
CA GLU A 393 10.41 24.97 -34.97
C GLU A 393 11.73 25.76 -34.97
N CYS A 394 12.59 25.51 -33.99
CA CYS A 394 13.94 26.08 -33.89
C CYS A 394 15.01 24.98 -34.00
N PRO A 395 15.52 24.69 -35.22
CA PRO A 395 16.54 23.64 -35.41
C PRO A 395 17.83 23.86 -34.61
N ALA A 396 18.17 25.11 -34.29
CA ALA A 396 19.35 25.45 -33.49
C ALA A 396 19.29 24.93 -32.04
N ALA A 397 18.09 24.65 -31.52
CA ALA A 397 17.89 24.11 -30.18
C ALA A 397 18.11 22.59 -30.08
N ARG A 398 18.38 21.90 -31.21
CA ARG A 398 18.56 20.45 -31.25
C ARG A 398 19.69 19.99 -30.30
N SER A 399 19.39 18.97 -29.50
CA SER A 399 20.36 18.24 -28.69
C SER A 399 21.14 17.22 -29.53
N PRO A 400 22.43 16.97 -29.21
CA PRO A 400 23.17 15.91 -29.87
C PRO A 400 22.58 14.52 -29.55
N PRO A 401 22.56 13.59 -30.51
CA PRO A 401 22.20 12.21 -30.20
C PRO A 401 23.27 11.57 -29.30
N PHE A 402 22.86 10.60 -28.48
CA PHE A 402 23.77 9.77 -27.70
C PHE A 402 23.39 8.30 -27.87
N TYR A 403 24.39 7.43 -27.83
CA TYR A 403 24.21 5.99 -28.01
C TYR A 403 23.77 5.32 -26.70
N VAL A 404 22.87 4.34 -26.79
CA VAL A 404 22.41 3.48 -25.70
C VAL A 404 22.41 2.02 -26.16
N SER A 405 22.74 1.10 -25.27
CA SER A 405 22.72 -0.35 -25.51
C SER A 405 22.49 -1.13 -24.23
N GLY A 406 21.80 -2.27 -24.31
CA GLY A 406 21.53 -3.17 -23.18
C GLY A 406 20.19 -3.87 -23.36
N ASP A 407 19.95 -4.90 -22.55
CA ASP A 407 18.65 -5.56 -22.47
C ASP A 407 17.67 -4.71 -21.65
N VAL A 408 16.37 -4.79 -21.99
CA VAL A 408 15.31 -4.06 -21.30
C VAL A 408 14.71 -4.94 -20.22
N ASP A 409 15.05 -4.67 -18.96
CA ASP A 409 14.54 -5.40 -17.80
C ASP A 409 14.51 -4.52 -16.52
N ARG A 410 13.97 -5.05 -15.42
CA ARG A 410 14.01 -4.46 -14.08
C ARG A 410 15.22 -4.98 -13.31
N TYR A 411 16.34 -4.26 -13.41
CA TYR A 411 17.56 -4.60 -12.68
C TYR A 411 17.53 -4.06 -11.24
N ASP A 412 17.45 -4.98 -10.28
CA ASP A 412 17.75 -4.69 -8.86
C ASP A 412 19.26 -4.55 -8.69
N PRO A 413 19.75 -3.56 -7.92
CA PRO A 413 21.19 -3.42 -7.72
C PRO A 413 21.75 -4.56 -6.85
N VAL A 414 22.56 -5.42 -7.47
CA VAL A 414 23.26 -6.53 -6.79
C VAL A 414 24.71 -6.11 -6.50
N ASP A 415 25.19 -6.42 -5.29
CA ASP A 415 26.59 -6.18 -4.86
C ASP A 415 27.10 -4.73 -4.91
N GLU A 416 26.20 -3.73 -4.88
CA GLU A 416 26.60 -2.32 -4.80
C GLU A 416 27.11 -1.91 -3.40
N ASP A 417 28.07 -0.97 -3.38
CA ASP A 417 28.65 -0.44 -2.15
C ASP A 417 27.76 0.63 -1.49
N ASP A 418 26.86 0.21 -0.60
CA ASP A 418 25.96 1.10 0.15
C ASP A 418 26.58 1.67 1.46
N PHE A 419 27.74 1.17 1.89
CA PHE A 419 28.31 1.48 3.22
C PHE A 419 29.63 2.24 3.17
N GLY A 420 30.39 2.15 2.07
CA GLY A 420 31.74 2.69 1.97
C GLY A 420 31.80 4.21 2.14
N GLN A 421 30.90 4.95 1.48
CA GLN A 421 30.86 6.41 1.64
C GLN A 421 30.32 6.83 3.02
N ALA A 422 29.38 6.08 3.60
CA ALA A 422 28.93 6.27 4.97
C ALA A 422 30.09 6.08 5.98
N ALA A 423 30.97 5.10 5.74
CA ALA A 423 32.14 4.85 6.57
C ALA A 423 33.17 5.97 6.44
N VAL A 424 33.35 6.53 5.25
CA VAL A 424 34.18 7.74 5.03
C VAL A 424 33.60 8.93 5.79
N PHE A 425 32.28 9.13 5.74
CA PHE A 425 31.61 10.20 6.48
C PHE A 425 31.85 10.07 8.00
N TRP A 426 31.65 8.88 8.56
CA TRP A 426 31.94 8.60 9.97
C TRP A 426 33.40 8.85 10.34
N LYS A 427 34.34 8.30 9.58
CA LYS A 427 35.77 8.27 9.96
C LYS A 427 36.52 9.56 9.68
N LYS A 428 36.18 10.25 8.59
CA LYS A 428 36.99 11.34 8.03
C LYS A 428 36.28 12.70 8.04
N VAL A 429 34.97 12.74 8.21
CA VAL A 429 34.20 13.99 8.13
C VAL A 429 33.68 14.43 9.49
N LEU A 430 33.24 13.50 10.35
CA LEU A 430 32.77 13.81 11.70
C LEU A 430 33.93 13.84 12.69
N ASP A 431 34.00 14.91 13.49
CA ASP A 431 34.82 14.96 14.69
C ASP A 431 34.15 14.19 15.85
N GLU A 432 34.88 13.91 16.93
CA GLU A 432 34.33 13.13 18.05
C GLU A 432 33.07 13.76 18.68
N PRO A 433 32.98 15.08 18.90
CA PRO A 433 31.73 15.70 19.36
C PRO A 433 30.55 15.49 18.40
N ALA A 434 30.75 15.59 17.08
CA ALA A 434 29.69 15.35 16.10
C ALA A 434 29.30 13.86 16.01
N LYS A 435 30.26 12.94 16.17
CA LYS A 435 29.98 11.51 16.28
C LYS A 435 29.09 11.19 17.48
N GLU A 436 29.41 11.77 18.64
CA GLU A 436 28.62 11.62 19.86
C GLU A 436 27.19 12.13 19.66
N ARG A 437 27.02 13.35 19.11
CA ARG A 437 25.69 13.90 18.80
C ARG A 437 24.93 13.04 17.80
N LEU A 438 25.58 12.54 16.76
CA LEU A 438 24.95 11.64 15.78
C LEU A 438 24.40 10.38 16.45
N VAL A 439 25.22 9.72 17.29
CA VAL A 439 24.79 8.54 18.04
C VAL A 439 23.62 8.87 18.96
N GLN A 440 23.71 9.96 19.74
CA GLN A 440 22.63 10.39 20.64
C GLN A 440 21.32 10.65 19.89
N ASN A 441 21.38 11.35 18.76
CA ASN A 441 20.21 11.64 17.93
C ASN A 441 19.60 10.36 17.35
N MET A 442 20.42 9.42 16.88
CA MET A 442 19.96 8.14 16.35
C MET A 442 19.34 7.26 17.44
N VAL A 443 19.97 7.16 18.62
CA VAL A 443 19.44 6.41 19.77
C VAL A 443 18.11 7.00 20.21
N ALA A 444 17.99 8.33 20.29
CA ALA A 444 16.76 9.02 20.67
C ALA A 444 15.58 8.74 19.72
N SER A 445 15.86 8.44 18.45
CA SER A 445 14.84 8.05 17.47
C SER A 445 14.60 6.55 17.45
N LEU A 446 15.64 5.73 17.33
CA LEU A 446 15.58 4.25 17.28
C LEU A 446 14.88 3.66 18.50
N ARG A 447 15.02 4.27 19.68
CA ARG A 447 14.41 3.77 20.92
C ARG A 447 12.89 3.65 20.90
N ASN A 448 12.25 4.31 19.94
CA ASN A 448 10.80 4.32 19.80
C ASN A 448 10.29 3.27 18.80
N ALA A 449 11.20 2.53 18.15
CA ALA A 449 10.86 1.46 17.22
C ALA A 449 10.93 0.08 17.89
N SER A 450 10.21 -0.90 17.32
CA SER A 450 10.18 -2.30 17.71
C SER A 450 11.57 -2.92 17.67
N THR A 451 11.87 -3.77 18.65
CA THR A 451 13.22 -4.30 18.89
C THR A 451 13.86 -4.97 17.67
N PHE A 452 13.09 -5.75 16.90
CA PHE A 452 13.63 -6.45 15.72
C PHE A 452 14.07 -5.48 14.59
N ILE A 453 13.38 -4.34 14.46
CA ILE A 453 13.73 -3.27 13.51
C ILE A 453 15.03 -2.62 13.96
N VAL A 454 15.11 -2.29 15.26
CA VAL A 454 16.31 -1.68 15.86
C VAL A 454 17.53 -2.58 15.69
N GLU A 455 17.40 -3.88 15.93
CA GLU A 455 18.48 -4.86 15.73
C GLU A 455 18.96 -4.91 14.28
N ARG A 456 18.04 -4.86 13.31
CA ARG A 456 18.38 -4.81 11.88
C ARG A 456 19.08 -3.50 11.51
N ALA A 457 18.59 -2.37 12.02
CA ALA A 457 19.23 -1.07 11.80
C ALA A 457 20.67 -1.04 12.34
N VAL A 458 20.88 -1.49 13.59
CA VAL A 458 22.22 -1.59 14.19
C VAL A 458 23.14 -2.49 13.37
N ARG A 459 22.64 -3.59 12.80
CA ARG A 459 23.40 -4.48 11.91
C ARG A 459 23.86 -3.77 10.62
N ASN A 460 23.03 -2.92 10.03
CA ASN A 460 23.44 -2.11 8.88
C ASN A 460 24.55 -1.12 9.28
N PHE A 461 24.44 -0.46 10.42
CA PHE A 461 25.48 0.46 10.91
C PHE A 461 26.79 -0.27 11.31
N ALA A 462 26.73 -1.54 11.70
CA ALA A 462 27.94 -2.36 11.90
C ALA A 462 28.73 -2.60 10.61
N ARG A 463 28.08 -2.57 9.44
CA ARG A 463 28.75 -2.61 8.12
C ARG A 463 29.41 -1.28 7.74
N VAL A 464 28.98 -0.18 8.37
CA VAL A 464 29.64 1.13 8.24
C VAL A 464 30.90 1.16 9.10
N ASP A 465 30.74 0.90 10.40
CA ASP A 465 31.85 0.84 11.35
C ASP A 465 31.46 0.15 12.67
N VAL A 466 32.41 -0.59 13.25
CA VAL A 466 32.18 -1.33 14.50
C VAL A 466 31.98 -0.37 15.68
N ASP A 467 32.76 0.71 15.78
CA ASP A 467 32.64 1.70 16.87
C ASP A 467 31.25 2.36 16.84
N LEU A 468 30.76 2.77 15.67
CA LEU A 468 29.40 3.30 15.52
C LEU A 468 28.34 2.33 16.05
N SER A 469 28.40 1.06 15.64
CA SER A 469 27.43 0.06 16.08
C SER A 469 27.48 -0.22 17.58
N GLN A 470 28.68 -0.21 18.17
CA GLN A 470 28.88 -0.41 19.60
C GLN A 470 28.29 0.76 20.40
N ARG A 471 28.58 2.01 19.98
CA ARG A 471 28.03 3.21 20.63
C ARG A 471 26.51 3.27 20.55
N LEU A 472 25.92 2.92 19.40
CA LEU A 472 24.46 2.80 19.25
C LEU A 472 23.91 1.73 20.19
N THR A 473 24.56 0.56 20.25
CA THR A 473 24.12 -0.55 21.10
C THR A 473 24.12 -0.17 22.58
N ASP A 474 25.20 0.44 23.04
CA ASP A 474 25.35 0.88 24.42
C ASP A 474 24.37 2.00 24.77
N GLY A 475 24.14 2.94 23.84
CA GLY A 475 23.13 3.98 24.00
C GLY A 475 21.71 3.42 24.13
N LEU A 476 21.33 2.47 23.28
CA LEU A 476 20.01 1.83 23.32
C LEU A 476 19.81 1.02 24.61
N ARG A 477 20.83 0.29 25.07
CA ARG A 477 20.81 -0.42 26.36
C ARG A 477 20.64 0.52 27.54
N LYS A 478 21.31 1.69 27.54
CA LYS A 478 21.14 2.73 28.56
C LYS A 478 19.70 3.29 28.58
N CYS A 479 19.01 3.29 27.46
CA CYS A 479 17.59 3.67 27.37
C CYS A 479 16.62 2.53 27.75
N GLY A 480 17.11 1.38 28.23
CA GLY A 480 16.27 0.24 28.64
C GLY A 480 15.88 -0.71 27.51
N MET A 481 16.44 -0.57 26.30
CA MET A 481 16.20 -1.53 25.22
C MET A 481 17.14 -2.73 25.29
N HIS A 482 16.56 -3.91 25.45
CA HIS A 482 17.29 -5.17 25.35
C HIS A 482 17.39 -5.59 23.88
N ILE A 483 18.52 -5.24 23.24
CA ILE A 483 18.86 -5.67 21.88
C ILE A 483 19.90 -6.77 21.90
N ASN A 484 19.64 -7.84 21.16
CA ASN A 484 20.51 -8.98 20.97
C ASN A 484 21.24 -8.90 19.62
N ALA A 485 21.83 -7.73 19.33
CA ALA A 485 22.56 -7.49 18.09
C ALA A 485 23.74 -8.47 17.86
N LEU A 486 24.21 -9.13 18.94
CA LEU A 486 25.33 -10.09 18.96
C LEU A 486 24.92 -11.53 19.37
N GLY A 487 23.62 -11.87 19.31
CA GLY A 487 23.12 -13.19 19.69
C GLY A 487 23.69 -14.32 18.83
N LYS A 488 23.93 -15.49 19.46
CA LYS A 488 24.64 -16.71 19.00
C LYS A 488 24.31 -17.32 17.62
N SER A 489 23.53 -16.69 16.76
CA SER A 489 23.40 -17.03 15.33
C SER A 489 24.11 -16.05 14.39
N ALA A 490 24.58 -14.90 14.89
CA ALA A 490 25.42 -13.95 14.15
C ALA A 490 26.89 -14.14 14.52
N ASN A 491 27.56 -15.07 13.84
CA ASN A 491 29.01 -15.20 13.93
C ASN A 491 29.68 -13.91 13.44
N LEU A 492 30.08 -13.03 14.37
CA LEU A 492 31.09 -11.98 14.17
C LEU A 492 32.43 -12.54 13.64
N ARG A 493 32.62 -13.86 13.67
CA ARG A 493 33.71 -14.52 12.96
C ARG A 493 33.65 -14.35 11.44
N ASN A 494 32.47 -14.22 10.81
CA ASN A 494 32.39 -14.15 9.34
C ASN A 494 32.80 -12.81 8.72
N VAL A 495 32.79 -11.70 9.46
CA VAL A 495 33.28 -10.41 8.93
C VAL A 495 34.81 -10.36 8.93
N TYR A 496 35.46 -11.01 9.90
CA TYR A 496 36.90 -11.24 9.87
C TYR A 496 37.29 -12.38 8.92
N TRP A 497 36.42 -13.38 8.71
CA TRP A 497 36.68 -14.51 7.81
C TRP A 497 36.54 -14.13 6.33
N ASP A 498 35.60 -13.28 5.92
CA ASP A 498 35.49 -12.84 4.51
C ASP A 498 36.68 -11.98 4.04
N LEU A 499 37.28 -11.22 4.96
CA LEU A 499 38.53 -10.48 4.71
C LEU A 499 39.77 -11.39 4.67
N TYR A 500 39.72 -12.55 5.34
CA TYR A 500 40.82 -13.53 5.40
C TYR A 500 40.73 -14.59 4.28
N VAL A 501 39.51 -14.97 3.88
CA VAL A 501 39.21 -16.00 2.87
C VAL A 501 39.47 -15.49 1.44
N ARG A 502 39.38 -14.17 1.18
CA ARG A 502 39.86 -13.59 -0.09
C ARG A 502 41.40 -13.53 -0.20
N GLY A 503 42.13 -13.74 0.91
CA GLY A 503 43.59 -13.77 0.96
C GLY A 503 44.22 -15.17 0.96
N LEU A 504 43.43 -16.24 1.06
CA LEU A 504 43.92 -17.63 1.19
C LEU A 504 43.40 -18.55 0.09
N THR A 505 43.46 -18.06 -1.15
CA THR A 505 43.45 -18.90 -2.37
C THR A 505 44.85 -19.43 -2.70
N ALA A 506 45.63 -19.73 -1.67
CA ALA A 506 46.89 -20.45 -1.76
C ALA A 506 47.09 -21.20 -0.44
N VAL A 507 47.48 -22.48 -0.54
CA VAL A 507 47.85 -23.41 0.54
C VAL A 507 46.75 -24.39 1.00
N SER A 508 46.76 -25.57 0.35
CA SER A 508 46.41 -26.92 0.84
C SER A 508 44.91 -27.21 1.10
N LYS A 509 44.25 -28.24 0.56
CA LYS A 509 44.66 -29.59 0.10
C LYS A 509 45.60 -30.30 1.09
N PHE A 510 45.04 -30.73 2.23
CA PHE A 510 45.46 -31.82 3.13
C PHE A 510 44.68 -31.60 4.44
N VAL A 511 43.63 -32.33 4.83
CA VAL A 511 43.66 -33.62 5.54
C VAL A 511 42.21 -34.07 5.76
N ARG A 512 41.99 -35.39 5.63
CA ARG A 512 40.77 -36.18 5.82
C ARG A 512 40.28 -36.22 7.29
N GLY A 513 39.00 -36.56 7.50
CA GLY A 513 38.62 -37.54 8.56
C GLY A 513 37.51 -37.18 9.57
N SER A 514 36.34 -37.80 9.35
CA SER A 514 35.50 -38.59 10.30
C SER A 514 34.83 -38.03 11.59
N SER A 515 33.58 -38.53 11.75
CA SER A 515 32.85 -38.99 12.96
C SER A 515 32.14 -37.95 13.85
N ARG A 516 30.79 -38.02 13.97
CA ARG A 516 29.97 -38.58 15.10
C ARG A 516 30.25 -37.83 16.41
N ASP A 517 29.29 -37.26 17.15
CA ASP A 517 28.10 -37.89 17.71
C ASP A 517 27.20 -36.84 18.37
N ALA A 518 25.92 -37.18 18.50
CA ALA A 518 24.91 -36.44 19.22
C ALA A 518 24.79 -36.95 20.66
N GLY A 519 24.51 -36.06 21.62
CA GLY A 519 24.06 -36.50 22.94
C GLY A 519 24.07 -35.44 24.04
N GLN A 520 22.87 -35.21 24.60
CA GLN A 520 22.61 -34.97 26.03
C GLN A 520 22.89 -33.58 26.66
N ARG A 521 21.81 -32.84 27.00
CA ARG A 521 21.18 -32.83 28.35
C ARG A 521 20.12 -31.72 28.51
N ALA A 522 18.97 -32.13 29.02
CA ALA A 522 17.86 -31.28 29.47
C ALA A 522 17.60 -31.50 30.97
N ARG A 523 16.93 -30.52 31.61
CA ARG A 523 16.49 -30.35 33.02
C ARG A 523 17.58 -29.79 33.95
N VAL A 524 17.32 -28.87 34.90
CA VAL A 524 16.28 -28.73 35.97
C VAL A 524 16.30 -27.23 36.41
N PHE A 525 15.24 -26.50 36.81
CA PHE A 525 14.63 -26.44 38.14
C PHE A 525 13.50 -25.39 38.23
N ALA A 526 12.50 -25.71 39.08
CA ALA A 526 11.46 -24.81 39.59
C ALA A 526 11.54 -24.77 41.13
N ASN A 527 11.35 -23.61 41.77
CA ASN A 527 10.25 -23.33 42.73
C ASN A 527 10.38 -22.02 43.54
N LYS A 528 9.21 -21.36 43.67
CA LYS A 528 8.60 -20.55 44.76
C LYS A 528 9.43 -19.56 45.60
N SER A 529 9.02 -18.28 45.61
CA SER A 529 8.12 -17.66 46.62
C SER A 529 8.25 -16.12 46.63
N ASN A 530 7.13 -15.37 46.48
CA ASN A 530 6.96 -14.06 47.14
C ASN A 530 5.52 -13.53 47.01
N VAL A 531 4.82 -13.48 48.14
CA VAL A 531 3.41 -13.06 48.32
C VAL A 531 3.29 -11.58 48.75
N LEU A 532 4.33 -10.76 48.57
CA LEU A 532 4.30 -9.32 48.88
C LEU A 532 4.35 -8.40 47.66
N ALA A 533 4.37 -8.96 46.43
CA ALA A 533 4.29 -8.20 45.19
C ALA A 533 2.84 -7.95 44.68
N SER A 534 1.87 -8.70 45.21
CA SER A 534 0.50 -8.72 44.69
C SER A 534 -0.35 -7.50 45.08
N LEU A 535 0.08 -6.68 46.05
CA LEU A 535 -0.67 -5.50 46.50
C LEU A 535 -0.22 -4.18 45.84
N ARG A 536 0.98 -4.11 45.24
CA ARG A 536 1.40 -2.97 44.40
C ARG A 536 0.98 -3.11 42.94
N VAL A 537 0.95 -4.33 42.42
CA VAL A 537 0.48 -4.63 41.05
C VAL A 537 -1.00 -4.31 40.85
N VAL A 538 -1.81 -4.30 41.93
CA VAL A 538 -3.23 -3.92 41.88
C VAL A 538 -3.45 -2.40 41.81
N GLN A 539 -2.47 -1.58 42.23
CA GLN A 539 -2.54 -0.11 42.06
C GLN A 539 -1.98 0.35 40.70
N GLU A 540 -0.93 -0.28 40.17
CA GLU A 540 -0.37 0.06 38.85
C GLU A 540 -1.24 -0.45 37.68
N LYS A 541 -1.80 -1.66 37.75
CA LYS A 541 -2.68 -2.18 36.68
C LYS A 541 -4.02 -1.45 36.54
N ARG A 542 -4.47 -0.73 37.58
CA ARG A 542 -5.65 0.13 37.49
C ARG A 542 -5.40 1.35 36.59
N ARG A 543 -4.16 1.85 36.44
CA ARG A 543 -3.86 2.97 35.52
C ARG A 543 -3.91 2.55 34.05
N ASP A 544 -3.43 1.35 33.72
CA ASP A 544 -3.41 0.85 32.33
C ASP A 544 -4.78 0.34 31.85
N PHE A 545 -5.59 -0.22 32.74
CA PHE A 545 -6.96 -0.64 32.41
C PHE A 545 -7.86 0.56 32.05
N PHE A 546 -7.67 1.70 32.72
CA PHE A 546 -8.43 2.93 32.47
C PHE A 546 -8.04 3.66 31.17
N CYS A 547 -6.80 3.51 30.70
CA CYS A 547 -6.30 4.16 29.48
C CYS A 547 -6.87 3.54 28.18
N GLY A 548 -7.42 2.32 28.24
CA GLY A 548 -8.09 1.67 27.10
C GLY A 548 -9.60 1.95 27.00
N VAL A 549 -10.23 2.15 28.17
CA VAL A 549 -11.68 2.27 28.32
C VAL A 549 -12.19 3.70 28.06
N CYS A 550 -11.44 4.72 28.51
CA CYS A 550 -11.85 6.11 28.41
C CYS A 550 -11.22 6.86 27.22
N ARG A 551 -10.61 6.18 26.24
CA ARG A 551 -10.13 6.86 25.03
C ARG A 551 -11.35 7.25 24.17
N PRO A 552 -11.64 8.55 23.98
CA PRO A 552 -12.73 8.98 23.10
C PRO A 552 -12.59 8.42 21.67
N HIS A 553 -11.36 8.12 21.23
CA HIS A 553 -11.08 7.54 19.91
C HIS A 553 -11.72 6.17 19.65
N SER A 554 -11.84 5.27 20.64
CA SER A 554 -12.36 3.91 20.37
C SER A 554 -13.87 3.86 20.11
N LEU A 555 -14.63 4.76 20.73
CA LEU A 555 -16.09 4.87 20.57
C LEU A 555 -16.46 5.87 19.46
N ASP A 556 -15.72 6.99 19.30
CA ASP A 556 -15.90 7.98 18.22
C ASP A 556 -15.66 7.36 16.82
N GLU A 557 -14.70 6.45 16.69
CA GLU A 557 -14.44 5.69 15.46
C GLU A 557 -15.61 4.78 15.05
N LEU A 558 -16.43 4.35 16.00
CA LEU A 558 -17.59 3.49 15.76
C LEU A 558 -18.86 4.27 15.41
N VAL A 559 -18.86 5.60 15.59
CA VAL A 559 -19.99 6.45 15.23
C VAL A 559 -19.91 6.80 13.74
N PRO A 560 -20.94 6.47 12.93
CA PRO A 560 -20.99 6.85 11.52
C PRO A 560 -20.84 8.35 11.30
N LEU A 561 -20.21 8.75 10.20
CA LEU A 561 -19.85 10.14 9.88
C LEU A 561 -21.04 11.13 9.87
N HIS A 562 -22.27 10.64 9.71
CA HIS A 562 -23.49 11.45 9.68
C HIS A 562 -24.03 11.83 11.08
N ASN A 563 -23.52 11.23 12.17
CA ASN A 563 -23.97 11.50 13.54
C ASN A 563 -23.01 12.42 14.32
N ALA A 564 -22.72 13.59 13.76
CA ALA A 564 -21.76 14.57 14.32
C ALA A 564 -22.07 14.97 15.77
N LYS A 565 -23.35 15.09 16.12
CA LYS A 565 -23.81 15.47 17.48
C LYS A 565 -23.47 14.42 18.55
N ILE A 566 -23.46 13.14 18.19
CA ILE A 566 -23.06 12.07 19.10
C ILE A 566 -21.54 12.10 19.32
N LYS A 567 -20.76 12.36 18.26
CA LYS A 567 -19.31 12.51 18.35
C LYS A 567 -18.89 13.69 19.23
N GLU A 568 -19.57 14.83 19.10
CA GLU A 568 -19.33 16.02 19.91
C GLU A 568 -19.61 15.75 21.39
N ASN A 569 -20.78 15.16 21.70
CA ASN A 569 -21.13 14.77 23.07
C ASN A 569 -20.13 13.79 23.71
N ILE A 570 -19.64 12.80 22.94
CA ILE A 570 -18.62 11.84 23.42
C ILE A 570 -17.33 12.58 23.80
N ARG A 571 -16.90 13.55 22.98
CA ARG A 571 -15.66 14.31 23.21
C ARG A 571 -15.77 15.24 24.42
N GLU A 572 -16.94 15.82 24.65
CA GLU A 572 -17.19 16.68 25.81
C GLU A 572 -17.27 15.88 27.13
N VAL A 573 -17.97 14.74 27.13
CA VAL A 573 -18.19 13.98 28.36
C VAL A 573 -17.01 13.07 28.68
N LEU A 574 -16.39 12.43 27.68
CA LEU A 574 -15.22 11.55 27.85
C LEU A 574 -13.90 12.30 27.59
N ASP A 575 -13.77 13.50 28.16
CA ASP A 575 -12.53 14.28 28.12
C ASP A 575 -11.47 13.64 29.04
N LEU A 576 -10.38 13.19 28.44
CA LEU A 576 -9.27 12.50 29.12
C LEU A 576 -8.57 13.38 30.15
N ASP A 577 -8.46 14.69 29.92
CA ASP A 577 -7.77 15.60 30.82
C ASP A 577 -8.65 15.94 32.03
N LEU A 578 -9.97 16.09 31.82
CA LEU A 578 -10.93 16.24 32.91
C LEU A 578 -11.00 14.98 33.79
N ILE A 579 -11.06 13.80 33.18
CA ILE A 579 -11.08 12.51 33.88
C ILE A 579 -9.79 12.30 34.70
N LYS A 580 -8.62 12.66 34.15
CA LYS A 580 -7.34 12.62 34.90
C LYS A 580 -7.35 13.56 36.09
N GLN A 581 -7.82 14.80 35.93
CA GLN A 581 -7.91 15.76 37.02
C GLN A 581 -8.84 15.29 38.14
N GLN A 582 -9.98 14.66 37.80
CA GLN A 582 -10.90 14.08 38.78
C GLN A 582 -10.28 12.87 39.50
N ALA A 583 -9.53 12.03 38.78
CA ALA A 583 -8.81 10.88 39.34
C ALA A 583 -7.73 11.33 40.35
N GLU A 584 -6.94 12.34 39.99
CA GLU A 584 -5.86 12.88 40.83
C GLU A 584 -6.39 13.54 42.12
N LYS A 585 -7.59 14.13 42.05
CA LYS A 585 -8.28 14.72 43.20
C LYS A 585 -9.14 13.72 43.99
N GLY A 586 -9.20 12.46 43.56
CA GLY A 586 -9.97 11.39 44.23
C GLY A 586 -11.50 11.56 44.16
N VAL A 587 -12.01 12.34 43.20
CA VAL A 587 -13.45 12.66 43.04
C VAL A 587 -14.08 11.97 41.82
N LEU A 588 -13.37 11.03 41.20
CA LEU A 588 -13.81 10.37 39.97
C LEU A 588 -14.97 9.38 40.21
N ASP A 589 -16.09 9.58 39.53
CA ASP A 589 -17.26 8.70 39.58
C ASP A 589 -17.26 7.70 38.41
N PHE A 590 -16.74 6.51 38.67
CA PHE A 590 -16.65 5.43 37.68
C PHE A 590 -18.01 4.89 37.23
N HIS A 591 -19.03 4.98 38.07
CA HIS A 591 -20.36 4.46 37.75
C HIS A 591 -21.05 5.38 36.72
N HIS A 592 -20.93 6.69 36.90
CA HIS A 592 -21.43 7.68 35.95
C HIS A 592 -20.83 7.49 34.54
N TYR A 593 -19.51 7.33 34.44
CA TYR A 593 -18.83 7.13 33.16
C TYR A 593 -19.20 5.81 32.50
N GLY A 594 -19.30 4.72 33.26
CA GLY A 594 -19.74 3.41 32.75
C GLY A 594 -21.14 3.48 32.14
N GLN A 595 -22.09 4.10 32.85
CA GLN A 595 -23.48 4.23 32.37
C GLN A 595 -23.60 5.17 31.17
N TYR A 596 -22.80 6.24 31.11
CA TYR A 596 -22.75 7.11 29.93
C TYR A 596 -22.25 6.35 28.69
N ILE A 597 -21.18 5.57 28.80
CA ILE A 597 -20.64 4.78 27.69
C ILE A 597 -21.68 3.78 27.19
N ILE A 598 -22.36 3.06 28.09
CA ILE A 598 -23.43 2.11 27.73
C ILE A 598 -24.59 2.82 27.01
N SER A 599 -24.97 4.02 27.46
CA SER A 599 -26.01 4.85 26.83
C SER A 599 -25.65 5.34 25.42
N ILE A 600 -24.36 5.55 25.15
CA ILE A 600 -23.90 5.85 23.78
C ILE A 600 -23.90 4.57 22.94
N MET A 601 -23.37 3.47 23.47
CA MET A 601 -23.31 2.18 22.77
C MET A 601 -24.70 1.72 22.32
N SER A 602 -25.73 1.92 23.15
CA SER A 602 -27.12 1.56 22.83
C SER A 602 -27.72 2.32 21.64
N LYS A 603 -27.13 3.45 21.26
CA LYS A 603 -27.59 4.28 20.14
C LYS A 603 -26.87 3.96 18.83
N ILE A 604 -25.73 3.25 18.88
CA ILE A 604 -24.84 3.07 17.73
C ILE A 604 -24.55 1.61 17.40
N CYS A 605 -24.83 0.67 18.31
CA CYS A 605 -24.64 -0.75 18.04
C CYS A 605 -25.65 -1.28 17.01
N ALA A 606 -25.30 -2.38 16.36
CA ALA A 606 -26.26 -3.11 15.53
C ALA A 606 -27.40 -3.69 16.41
N PRO A 607 -28.65 -3.78 15.92
CA PRO A 607 -29.81 -4.26 16.69
C PRO A 607 -29.62 -5.66 17.32
N VAL A 608 -28.77 -6.49 16.70
CA VAL A 608 -28.40 -7.83 17.22
C VAL A 608 -27.69 -7.78 18.59
N ARG A 609 -27.26 -6.59 19.03
CA ARG A 609 -26.52 -6.39 20.29
C ARG A 609 -27.38 -5.77 21.41
N ASP A 610 -28.64 -5.45 21.15
CA ASP A 610 -29.52 -4.76 22.10
C ASP A 610 -29.73 -5.52 23.42
N GLU A 611 -29.79 -6.86 23.35
CA GLU A 611 -29.91 -7.72 24.54
C GLU A 611 -28.66 -7.65 25.42
N LYS A 612 -27.47 -7.73 24.81
CA LYS A 612 -26.19 -7.65 25.51
C LYS A 612 -25.94 -6.28 26.15
N ILE A 613 -26.46 -5.21 25.53
CA ILE A 613 -26.43 -3.87 26.12
C ILE A 613 -27.36 -3.77 27.33
N ARG A 614 -28.52 -4.42 27.28
CA ARG A 614 -29.48 -4.44 28.38
C ARG A 614 -28.91 -5.17 29.59
N GLU A 615 -28.29 -6.33 29.37
CA GLU A 615 -27.55 -7.06 30.41
C GLU A 615 -26.44 -6.20 31.02
N LEU A 616 -25.66 -5.52 30.19
CA LEU A 616 -24.56 -4.66 30.61
C LEU A 616 -25.03 -3.45 31.42
N SER A 617 -26.19 -2.88 31.07
CA SER A 617 -26.78 -1.72 31.77
C SER A 617 -27.24 -2.03 33.20
N GLN A 618 -27.56 -3.30 33.48
CA GLN A 618 -28.01 -3.78 34.79
C GLN A 618 -26.86 -4.18 35.71
N GLN A 619 -25.62 -4.17 35.21
CA GLN A 619 -24.46 -4.61 35.98
C GLN A 619 -24.05 -3.56 37.04
N VAL A 620 -23.93 -4.02 38.28
CA VAL A 620 -23.66 -3.17 39.45
C VAL A 620 -22.17 -3.14 39.80
N ASP A 621 -21.43 -4.20 39.48
CA ASP A 621 -19.98 -4.28 39.70
C ASP A 621 -19.21 -3.50 38.62
N ILE A 622 -18.46 -2.48 39.03
CA ILE A 622 -17.73 -1.57 38.13
C ILE A 622 -16.73 -2.32 37.23
N VAL A 623 -16.06 -3.36 37.76
CA VAL A 623 -15.04 -4.09 37.00
C VAL A 623 -15.70 -4.93 35.91
N GLU A 624 -16.79 -5.62 36.24
CA GLU A 624 -17.56 -6.39 35.26
C GLU A 624 -18.26 -5.49 34.23
N THR A 625 -18.75 -4.31 34.62
CA THR A 625 -19.31 -3.31 33.70
C THR A 625 -18.28 -2.88 32.65
N PHE A 626 -17.07 -2.50 33.06
CA PHE A 626 -16.04 -2.06 32.10
C PHE A 626 -15.46 -3.20 31.27
N LYS A 627 -15.38 -4.41 31.82
CA LYS A 627 -15.00 -5.61 31.05
C LYS A 627 -16.02 -5.91 29.95
N GLY A 628 -17.32 -5.87 30.27
CA GLY A 628 -18.39 -6.07 29.30
C GLY A 628 -18.45 -4.96 28.23
N VAL A 629 -18.18 -3.71 28.60
CA VAL A 629 -18.01 -2.59 27.63
C VAL A 629 -16.90 -2.90 26.62
N MET A 630 -15.74 -3.40 27.08
CA MET A 630 -14.61 -3.69 26.21
C MET A 630 -14.87 -4.87 25.27
N GLU A 631 -15.53 -5.92 25.76
CA GLU A 631 -15.95 -7.05 24.92
C GLU A 631 -16.94 -6.61 23.84
N LEU A 632 -17.91 -5.76 24.22
CA LEU A 632 -18.92 -5.29 23.29
C LEU A 632 -18.35 -4.31 22.25
N LEU A 633 -17.39 -3.45 22.62
CA LEU A 633 -16.64 -2.60 21.68
C LEU A 633 -15.91 -3.41 20.61
N GLN A 634 -15.34 -4.57 20.96
CA GLN A 634 -14.70 -5.45 19.98
C GLN A 634 -15.71 -6.04 18.99
N LEU A 635 -16.89 -6.45 19.48
CA LEU A 635 -17.97 -6.94 18.63
C LEU A 635 -18.47 -5.86 17.67
N MET A 636 -18.64 -4.62 18.16
CA MET A 636 -19.06 -3.49 17.32
C MET A 636 -18.04 -3.12 16.23
N ARG A 637 -16.73 -3.29 16.49
CA ARG A 637 -15.68 -3.12 15.46
C ARG A 637 -15.81 -4.15 14.34
N LEU A 638 -16.10 -5.41 14.69
CA LEU A 638 -16.36 -6.46 13.71
C LEU A 638 -17.63 -6.15 12.90
N ASP A 639 -18.68 -5.65 13.56
CA ASP A 639 -19.92 -5.26 12.91
C ASP A 639 -19.68 -4.14 11.86
N LEU A 640 -18.86 -3.13 12.18
CA LEU A 640 -18.47 -2.05 11.26
C LEU A 640 -17.60 -2.53 10.08
N ALA A 641 -16.65 -3.44 10.35
CA ALA A 641 -15.83 -4.05 9.31
C ALA A 641 -16.69 -4.85 8.32
N ASN A 642 -17.62 -5.66 8.83
CA ASN A 642 -18.58 -6.42 8.03
C ASN A 642 -19.49 -5.51 7.20
N PHE A 643 -19.98 -4.42 7.78
CA PHE A 643 -20.75 -3.40 7.05
C PHE A 643 -19.93 -2.79 5.90
N THR A 644 -18.68 -2.42 6.16
CA THR A 644 -17.79 -1.83 5.15
C THR A 644 -17.50 -2.80 4.00
N ILE A 645 -17.19 -4.07 4.31
CA ILE A 645 -16.99 -5.13 3.32
C ILE A 645 -18.26 -5.32 2.48
N THR A 646 -19.43 -5.27 3.10
CA THR A 646 -20.72 -5.40 2.40
C THR A 646 -20.94 -4.24 1.43
N MET A 647 -20.58 -3.00 1.83
CA MET A 647 -20.68 -1.81 0.97
C MET A 647 -19.68 -1.84 -0.20
N MET A 648 -18.49 -2.41 -0.01
CA MET A 648 -17.47 -2.52 -1.07
C MET A 648 -17.69 -3.71 -2.00
N ARG A 649 -18.47 -4.72 -1.58
CA ARG A 649 -18.71 -5.98 -2.31
C ARG A 649 -19.07 -5.78 -3.79
N PRO A 650 -19.96 -4.86 -4.20
CA PRO A 650 -20.31 -4.68 -5.61
C PRO A 650 -19.11 -4.27 -6.48
N ASN A 651 -18.25 -3.39 -5.96
CA ASN A 651 -17.07 -2.90 -6.69
C ASN A 651 -15.97 -3.97 -6.80
N ILE A 652 -15.81 -4.77 -5.75
CA ILE A 652 -14.87 -5.90 -5.73
C ILE A 652 -15.31 -6.95 -6.76
N ILE A 653 -16.60 -7.31 -6.79
CA ILE A 653 -17.15 -8.26 -7.76
C ILE A 653 -16.92 -7.76 -9.19
N ALA A 654 -17.23 -6.49 -9.47
CA ALA A 654 -17.09 -5.90 -10.80
C ALA A 654 -15.64 -5.92 -11.35
N SER A 655 -14.64 -5.87 -10.47
CA SER A 655 -13.22 -5.79 -10.87
C SER A 655 -12.48 -7.12 -10.76
N SER A 656 -13.11 -8.16 -10.20
CA SER A 656 -12.45 -9.42 -9.84
C SER A 656 -11.97 -10.23 -11.05
N ILE A 657 -12.79 -10.32 -12.11
CA ILE A 657 -12.49 -11.11 -13.31
C ILE A 657 -11.23 -10.58 -14.02
N GLU A 658 -11.18 -9.27 -14.26
CA GLU A 658 -10.05 -8.63 -14.96
C GLU A 658 -8.75 -8.72 -14.15
N TYR A 659 -8.85 -8.60 -12.83
CA TYR A 659 -7.71 -8.78 -11.94
C TYR A 659 -7.16 -10.21 -12.00
N GLU A 660 -8.04 -11.21 -11.92
CA GLU A 660 -7.65 -12.62 -11.93
C GLU A 660 -7.04 -13.03 -13.28
N LYS A 661 -7.61 -12.57 -14.40
CA LYS A 661 -7.05 -12.75 -15.75
C LYS A 661 -5.62 -12.20 -15.83
N ALA A 662 -5.41 -10.96 -15.38
CA ALA A 662 -4.10 -10.32 -15.41
C ALA A 662 -3.07 -11.10 -14.57
N LYS A 663 -3.45 -11.55 -13.37
CA LYS A 663 -2.56 -12.30 -12.48
C LYS A 663 -2.23 -13.69 -13.00
N PHE A 664 -3.20 -14.38 -13.60
CA PHE A 664 -2.95 -15.68 -14.19
C PHE A 664 -2.07 -15.59 -15.45
N ALA A 665 -2.25 -14.55 -16.26
CA ALA A 665 -1.34 -14.28 -17.38
C ALA A 665 0.11 -14.05 -16.91
N ASP A 666 0.31 -13.35 -15.79
CA ASP A 666 1.64 -13.19 -15.19
C ASP A 666 2.19 -14.52 -14.65
N PHE A 667 1.35 -15.38 -14.09
CA PHE A 667 1.74 -16.73 -13.66
C PHE A 667 2.23 -17.59 -14.82
N LEU A 668 1.55 -17.57 -15.98
CA LEU A 668 1.96 -18.33 -17.17
C LEU A 668 3.25 -17.81 -17.81
N LYS A 669 3.56 -16.50 -17.68
CA LYS A 669 4.86 -15.96 -18.12
C LYS A 669 6.03 -16.53 -17.32
N ILE A 670 5.81 -16.84 -16.03
CA ILE A 670 6.83 -17.36 -15.13
C ILE A 670 6.96 -18.88 -15.26
N ASN A 671 5.84 -19.58 -15.46
CA ASN A 671 5.77 -21.04 -15.49
C ASN A 671 5.36 -21.56 -16.88
N SER A 672 6.34 -22.00 -17.67
CA SER A 672 6.12 -22.53 -19.02
C SER A 672 5.25 -23.81 -19.08
N ASN A 673 5.16 -24.57 -17.97
CA ASN A 673 4.28 -25.74 -17.83
C ASN A 673 3.04 -25.47 -16.95
N GLY A 674 2.62 -24.21 -16.79
CA GLY A 674 1.59 -23.78 -15.84
C GLY A 674 0.15 -24.22 -16.11
N LEU A 675 -0.09 -25.14 -17.06
CA LEU A 675 -1.42 -25.69 -17.38
C LEU A 675 -1.45 -27.23 -17.38
N GLN A 676 -0.38 -27.89 -16.92
CA GLN A 676 -0.24 -29.34 -17.03
C GLN A 676 -1.32 -30.10 -16.26
N TYR A 677 -1.66 -29.65 -15.05
CA TYR A 677 -2.68 -30.32 -14.23
C TYR A 677 -4.09 -29.97 -14.73
N THR A 678 -4.27 -28.76 -15.22
CA THR A 678 -5.50 -28.30 -15.88
C THR A 678 -5.80 -29.12 -17.14
N GLU A 679 -4.79 -29.41 -17.97
CA GLU A 679 -4.92 -30.26 -19.16
C GLU A 679 -5.35 -31.69 -18.79
N LYS A 680 -4.69 -32.30 -17.79
CA LYS A 680 -5.04 -33.65 -17.31
C LYS A 680 -6.45 -33.72 -16.73
N TRP A 681 -6.84 -32.68 -15.98
CA TRP A 681 -8.17 -32.59 -15.37
C TRP A 681 -9.27 -32.46 -16.43
N LEU A 682 -9.12 -31.53 -17.37
CA LEU A 682 -10.13 -31.24 -18.38
C LEU A 682 -10.31 -32.40 -19.39
N LEU A 683 -9.21 -33.04 -19.79
CA LEU A 683 -9.22 -34.09 -20.81
C LEU A 683 -9.51 -35.49 -20.26
N ARG A 684 -9.78 -35.65 -18.96
CA ARG A 684 -10.08 -36.96 -18.34
C ARG A 684 -11.25 -37.69 -19.02
N HIS A 685 -12.24 -36.94 -19.50
CA HIS A 685 -13.44 -37.46 -20.18
C HIS A 685 -13.38 -37.29 -21.70
N PHE A 686 -12.22 -36.95 -22.26
CA PHE A 686 -12.05 -36.82 -23.70
C PHE A 686 -11.98 -38.20 -24.35
N ASP A 687 -12.85 -38.42 -25.34
CA ASP A 687 -12.95 -39.68 -26.10
C ASP A 687 -12.90 -39.34 -27.60
N ALA A 688 -11.79 -39.69 -28.25
CA ALA A 688 -11.53 -39.33 -29.66
C ALA A 688 -12.49 -40.05 -30.65
N GLU A 689 -13.00 -41.24 -30.30
CA GLU A 689 -13.88 -42.03 -31.16
C GLU A 689 -15.31 -41.48 -31.19
N LYS A 690 -15.80 -40.93 -30.07
CA LYS A 690 -17.13 -40.27 -30.01
C LYS A 690 -17.18 -38.92 -30.70
N VAL A 691 -16.04 -38.23 -30.82
CA VAL A 691 -15.96 -36.86 -31.35
C VAL A 691 -15.84 -36.86 -32.88
N THR A 692 -15.28 -37.90 -33.50
CA THR A 692 -15.09 -38.04 -34.96
C THR A 692 -16.37 -38.43 -35.71
N GLY A 693 -17.42 -38.89 -35.01
CA GLY A 693 -18.72 -39.24 -35.59
C GLY A 693 -19.65 -38.07 -35.94
N SER A 694 -19.33 -36.83 -35.52
CA SER A 694 -20.13 -35.63 -35.81
C SER A 694 -19.47 -34.77 -36.90
N SER A 695 -19.87 -34.98 -38.14
CA SER A 695 -19.39 -34.23 -39.31
C SER A 695 -19.82 -32.75 -39.26
N SER A 696 -19.01 -31.88 -38.67
CA SER A 696 -18.96 -30.45 -38.99
C SER A 696 -17.63 -29.82 -38.56
N THR A 697 -16.76 -29.52 -39.53
CA THR A 697 -15.51 -28.79 -39.34
C THR A 697 -15.78 -27.30 -39.14
N GLY A 698 -15.64 -26.80 -37.91
CA GLY A 698 -15.72 -25.38 -37.59
C GLY A 698 -15.52 -25.06 -36.10
N THR A 699 -15.08 -23.83 -35.79
CA THR A 699 -14.81 -23.29 -34.44
C THR A 699 -15.95 -23.46 -33.43
N ASN A 700 -17.19 -23.63 -33.90
CA ASN A 700 -18.35 -23.95 -33.07
C ASN A 700 -18.28 -25.34 -32.42
N ASN A 701 -17.59 -26.30 -33.03
CA ASN A 701 -17.45 -27.66 -32.50
C ASN A 701 -16.55 -27.68 -31.26
N VAL A 702 -15.39 -26.99 -31.31
CA VAL A 702 -14.47 -26.86 -30.15
C VAL A 702 -15.20 -26.26 -28.95
N ARG A 703 -15.97 -25.17 -29.17
CA ARG A 703 -16.73 -24.50 -28.11
C ARG A 703 -17.73 -25.44 -27.41
N GLN A 704 -18.45 -26.26 -28.19
CA GLN A 704 -19.44 -27.20 -27.66
C GLN A 704 -18.78 -28.36 -26.91
N ILE A 705 -17.69 -28.92 -27.47
CA ILE A 705 -16.91 -29.97 -26.83
C ILE A 705 -16.30 -29.47 -25.51
N THR A 706 -15.69 -28.28 -25.49
CA THR A 706 -15.15 -27.66 -24.27
C THR A 706 -16.25 -27.49 -23.22
N HIS A 707 -17.44 -27.02 -23.58
CA HIS A 707 -18.56 -26.91 -22.64
C HIS A 707 -18.98 -28.25 -22.03
N SER A 708 -19.02 -29.32 -22.84
CA SER A 708 -19.39 -30.66 -22.38
C SER A 708 -18.33 -31.24 -21.44
N LEU A 709 -17.06 -31.20 -21.84
CA LEU A 709 -15.94 -31.71 -21.04
C LEU A 709 -15.82 -30.97 -19.71
N LEU A 710 -15.90 -29.64 -19.76
CA LEU A 710 -15.78 -28.81 -18.58
C LEU A 710 -16.93 -29.08 -17.59
N THR A 711 -18.15 -29.34 -18.08
CA THR A 711 -19.28 -29.73 -17.23
C THR A 711 -18.99 -31.02 -16.46
N GLU A 712 -18.50 -32.07 -17.13
CA GLU A 712 -18.15 -33.33 -16.46
C GLU A 712 -16.95 -33.17 -15.51
N ALA A 713 -15.93 -32.41 -15.92
CA ALA A 713 -14.74 -32.16 -15.12
C ALA A 713 -15.05 -31.42 -13.80
N TYR A 714 -16.01 -30.48 -13.80
CA TYR A 714 -16.48 -29.82 -12.57
C TYR A 714 -17.32 -30.74 -11.68
N LEU A 715 -18.10 -31.65 -12.26
CA LEU A 715 -18.92 -32.57 -11.47
C LEU A 715 -18.07 -33.58 -10.71
N ASP A 716 -16.93 -33.98 -11.27
CA ASP A 716 -15.99 -34.87 -10.58
C ASP A 716 -15.43 -34.25 -9.29
N LEU A 717 -15.25 -32.90 -9.25
CA LEU A 717 -14.79 -32.16 -8.06
C LEU A 717 -15.67 -32.36 -6.82
N LEU A 718 -16.89 -32.85 -7.01
CA LEU A 718 -17.88 -33.00 -5.95
C LEU A 718 -17.83 -34.37 -5.28
N GLU A 719 -16.88 -35.24 -5.64
CA GLU A 719 -16.67 -36.55 -5.04
C GLU A 719 -15.57 -36.51 -3.95
N TRP A 720 -15.83 -37.09 -2.77
CA TRP A 720 -14.95 -37.01 -1.58
C TRP A 720 -13.47 -37.39 -1.79
N ASP A 721 -13.17 -38.21 -2.80
CA ASP A 721 -11.81 -38.73 -3.06
C ASP A 721 -11.19 -38.15 -4.36
N PHE A 722 -11.80 -37.14 -4.96
CA PHE A 722 -11.28 -36.47 -6.16
C PHE A 722 -10.75 -35.08 -5.83
N ASN A 723 -9.46 -34.85 -6.11
CA ASN A 723 -8.82 -33.54 -6.02
C ASN A 723 -7.88 -33.36 -7.21
N PRO A 724 -8.30 -32.68 -8.27
CA PRO A 724 -7.39 -32.26 -9.32
C PRO A 724 -6.70 -30.99 -8.82
N ASP A 725 -5.39 -31.08 -8.63
CA ASP A 725 -4.53 -29.91 -8.35
C ASP A 725 -4.40 -29.02 -9.62
N ALA A 726 -5.52 -28.69 -10.27
CA ALA A 726 -5.58 -27.90 -11.48
C ALA A 726 -5.25 -26.43 -11.18
N GLU A 727 -4.33 -25.87 -11.96
CA GLU A 727 -3.83 -24.50 -11.78
C GLU A 727 -4.96 -23.46 -11.87
N THR A 728 -5.96 -23.71 -12.73
CA THR A 728 -7.14 -22.83 -12.88
C THR A 728 -8.14 -22.89 -11.73
N LEU A 729 -7.99 -23.81 -10.78
CA LEU A 729 -8.89 -23.97 -9.63
C LEU A 729 -8.24 -23.58 -8.30
N MET A 730 -6.95 -23.21 -8.28
CA MET A 730 -6.19 -22.98 -7.05
C MET A 730 -6.82 -21.93 -6.13
N LEU A 731 -7.38 -20.85 -6.67
CA LEU A 731 -8.01 -19.78 -5.87
C LEU A 731 -9.38 -20.18 -5.30
N ASP A 732 -10.05 -21.15 -5.91
CA ASP A 732 -11.38 -21.62 -5.52
C ASP A 732 -11.36 -22.98 -4.80
N GLN A 733 -10.18 -23.58 -4.59
CA GLN A 733 -10.03 -24.92 -4.01
C GLN A 733 -10.78 -25.08 -2.68
N GLY A 734 -10.65 -24.12 -1.76
CA GLY A 734 -11.36 -24.18 -0.48
C GLY A 734 -12.88 -24.16 -0.61
N ARG A 735 -13.42 -23.38 -1.57
CA ARG A 735 -14.87 -23.31 -1.83
C ARG A 735 -15.39 -24.59 -2.50
N LEU A 736 -14.59 -25.18 -3.38
CA LEU A 736 -14.90 -26.44 -4.04
C LEU A 736 -14.93 -27.61 -3.04
N LEU A 737 -13.96 -27.67 -2.12
CA LEU A 737 -13.93 -28.66 -1.04
C LEU A 737 -15.16 -28.54 -0.12
N GLU A 738 -15.56 -27.32 0.23
CA GLU A 738 -16.78 -27.08 1.02
C GLU A 738 -18.03 -27.59 0.27
N LEU A 739 -18.17 -27.26 -1.02
CA LEU A 739 -19.30 -27.72 -1.84
C LEU A 739 -19.33 -29.24 -1.98
N ARG A 740 -18.18 -29.87 -2.22
CA ARG A 740 -18.00 -31.33 -2.27
C ARG A 740 -18.50 -31.98 -0.99
N ASP A 741 -18.08 -31.46 0.15
CA ASP A 741 -18.43 -32.02 1.45
C ASP A 741 -19.92 -31.86 1.75
N ILE A 742 -20.52 -30.69 1.45
CA ILE A 742 -21.95 -30.49 1.60
C ILE A 742 -22.75 -31.45 0.69
N ILE A 743 -22.38 -31.58 -0.58
CA ILE A 743 -23.10 -32.42 -1.55
C ILE A 743 -23.01 -33.90 -1.16
N SER A 744 -21.84 -34.36 -0.77
CA SER A 744 -21.63 -35.74 -0.36
C SER A 744 -22.41 -36.06 0.91
N ARG A 745 -22.44 -35.14 1.90
CA ARG A 745 -23.29 -35.27 3.11
C ARG A 745 -24.77 -35.32 2.75
N LEU A 746 -25.26 -34.43 1.89
CA LEU A 746 -26.65 -34.45 1.44
C LEU A 746 -27.01 -35.75 0.71
N SER A 747 -26.08 -36.34 -0.03
CA SER A 747 -26.30 -37.64 -0.65
C SER A 747 -26.53 -38.74 0.40
N ILE A 748 -25.81 -38.70 1.54
CA ILE A 748 -26.03 -39.63 2.65
C ILE A 748 -27.36 -39.35 3.34
N VAL A 749 -27.66 -38.08 3.68
CA VAL A 749 -28.92 -37.68 4.31
C VAL A 749 -30.12 -38.11 3.46
N GLY A 750 -30.08 -37.85 2.15
CA GLY A 750 -31.12 -38.28 1.21
C GLY A 750 -31.28 -39.80 1.14
N SER A 751 -30.17 -40.54 1.20
CA SER A 751 -30.18 -42.01 1.19
C SER A 751 -30.80 -42.59 2.46
N VAL A 752 -30.44 -42.04 3.63
CA VAL A 752 -31.02 -42.44 4.92
C VAL A 752 -32.51 -42.14 4.96
N ILE A 753 -32.93 -40.93 4.55
CA ILE A 753 -34.35 -40.56 4.52
C ILE A 753 -35.14 -41.47 3.57
N LEU A 754 -34.61 -41.81 2.40
CA LEU A 754 -35.27 -42.72 1.47
C LEU A 754 -35.37 -44.15 2.04
N LEU A 755 -34.31 -44.65 2.68
CA LEU A 755 -34.31 -45.95 3.34
C LEU A 755 -35.35 -46.01 4.46
N VAL A 756 -35.35 -45.04 5.36
CA VAL A 756 -36.30 -44.98 6.49
C VAL A 756 -37.74 -44.91 5.99
N ASN A 757 -38.01 -44.09 4.96
CA ASN A 757 -39.34 -43.99 4.36
C ASN A 757 -39.78 -45.28 3.68
N ASN A 758 -38.86 -46.03 3.05
CA ASN A 758 -39.18 -47.28 2.38
C ASN A 758 -39.41 -48.43 3.39
N THR A 759 -38.59 -48.49 4.44
CA THR A 759 -38.62 -49.59 5.42
C THR A 759 -39.74 -49.45 6.43
N ILE A 760 -40.14 -48.22 6.79
CA ILE A 760 -41.22 -47.98 7.77
C ILE A 760 -42.55 -47.63 7.10
N GLY A 761 -42.53 -47.00 5.92
CA GLY A 761 -43.71 -46.76 5.10
C GLY A 761 -44.60 -45.58 5.55
N ALA A 762 -45.91 -45.71 5.32
CA ALA A 762 -46.91 -44.64 5.41
C ALA A 762 -46.99 -43.85 6.74
N PRO A 763 -46.75 -44.43 7.95
CA PRO A 763 -46.92 -43.70 9.21
C PRO A 763 -46.05 -42.45 9.35
N ILE A 764 -44.84 -42.47 8.77
CA ILE A 764 -43.83 -41.42 8.97
C ILE A 764 -43.67 -40.54 7.71
N HIS A 765 -44.09 -41.05 6.56
CA HIS A 765 -43.87 -40.41 5.26
C HIS A 765 -44.45 -38.98 5.13
N GLY A 766 -45.56 -38.70 5.82
CA GLY A 766 -46.26 -37.41 5.79
C GLY A 766 -45.86 -36.42 6.89
N VAL A 767 -45.05 -36.84 7.86
CA VAL A 767 -44.78 -36.04 9.08
C VAL A 767 -43.68 -35.00 8.81
N LEU A 768 -44.06 -33.73 8.79
CA LEU A 768 -43.13 -32.61 8.52
C LEU A 768 -42.09 -32.42 9.63
N SER A 769 -42.47 -32.60 10.90
CA SER A 769 -41.56 -32.49 12.05
C SER A 769 -40.45 -33.53 12.00
N PHE A 770 -40.79 -34.78 11.67
CA PHE A 770 -39.81 -35.85 11.51
C PHE A 770 -38.79 -35.55 10.43
N LYS A 771 -39.25 -35.16 9.22
CA LYS A 771 -38.35 -34.81 8.10
C LYS A 771 -37.42 -33.65 8.46
N LYS A 772 -37.86 -32.72 9.30
CA LYS A 772 -37.03 -31.63 9.80
C LYS A 772 -36.01 -32.14 10.82
N ASN A 773 -36.45 -32.84 11.86
CA ASN A 773 -35.61 -33.31 12.96
C ASN A 773 -34.53 -34.28 12.48
N ILE A 774 -34.90 -35.26 11.65
CA ILE A 774 -33.92 -36.23 11.12
C ILE A 774 -32.87 -35.55 10.25
N LYS A 775 -33.23 -34.51 9.49
CA LYS A 775 -32.26 -33.72 8.71
C LYS A 775 -31.31 -32.94 9.61
N GLU A 776 -31.83 -32.26 10.64
CA GLU A 776 -31.03 -31.49 11.59
C GLU A 776 -30.03 -32.38 12.35
N HIS A 777 -30.49 -33.53 12.86
CA HIS A 777 -29.65 -34.47 13.57
C HIS A 777 -28.61 -35.15 12.66
N LEU A 778 -29.00 -35.59 11.46
CA LEU A 778 -28.05 -36.19 10.52
C LEU A 778 -27.00 -35.18 10.04
N ASN A 779 -27.39 -33.93 9.78
CA ASN A 779 -26.44 -32.88 9.42
C ASN A 779 -25.43 -32.60 10.55
N ALA A 780 -25.87 -32.62 11.81
CA ALA A 780 -24.98 -32.45 12.96
C ALA A 780 -23.97 -33.61 13.09
N LEU A 781 -24.43 -34.85 12.91
CA LEU A 781 -23.57 -36.04 12.99
C LEU A 781 -22.59 -36.16 11.82
N LEU A 782 -22.98 -35.66 10.64
CA LEU A 782 -22.16 -35.66 9.45
C LEU A 782 -21.26 -34.43 9.36
N ASP A 783 -21.31 -33.48 10.30
CA ASP A 783 -20.65 -32.19 10.11
C ASP A 783 -19.12 -32.32 9.92
N SER A 784 -18.51 -33.24 10.66
CA SER A 784 -17.07 -33.55 10.63
C SER A 784 -16.68 -34.67 9.66
N VAL A 785 -17.60 -35.13 8.81
CA VAL A 785 -17.37 -36.25 7.86
C VAL A 785 -16.94 -35.70 6.50
N HIS A 786 -15.67 -35.90 6.14
CA HIS A 786 -15.07 -35.38 4.91
C HIS A 786 -14.58 -36.46 3.93
N SER A 787 -14.73 -37.74 4.30
CA SER A 787 -14.32 -38.89 3.49
C SER A 787 -15.18 -40.12 3.78
N ASN A 788 -15.09 -41.13 2.90
CA ASN A 788 -15.73 -42.43 3.12
C ASN A 788 -15.24 -43.13 4.41
N LYS A 789 -13.98 -42.89 4.80
CA LYS A 789 -13.41 -43.44 6.04
C LYS A 789 -14.01 -42.78 7.28
N ASP A 790 -14.28 -41.49 7.22
CA ASP A 790 -14.92 -40.78 8.34
C ASP A 790 -16.37 -41.22 8.50
N LEU A 791 -17.04 -41.57 7.39
CA LEU A 791 -18.40 -42.11 7.40
C LEU A 791 -18.46 -43.46 8.13
N GLU A 792 -17.48 -44.35 7.95
CA GLU A 792 -17.41 -45.63 8.69
C GLU A 792 -17.46 -45.41 10.21
N VAL A 793 -16.81 -44.36 10.70
CA VAL A 793 -16.77 -44.01 12.12
C VAL A 793 -18.09 -43.38 12.58
N ALA A 794 -18.78 -42.63 11.72
CA ALA A 794 -20.01 -41.91 12.05
C ALA A 794 -21.28 -42.80 11.99
N ILE A 795 -21.28 -43.86 11.18
CA ILE A 795 -22.44 -44.71 10.92
C ILE A 795 -23.10 -45.32 12.17
N PRO A 796 -22.36 -45.82 13.18
CA PRO A 796 -22.98 -46.31 14.41
C PRO A 796 -23.82 -45.25 15.14
N ASN A 797 -23.34 -44.00 15.17
CA ASN A 797 -24.06 -42.89 15.78
C ASN A 797 -25.28 -42.47 14.95
N ILE A 798 -25.15 -42.49 13.62
CA ILE A 798 -26.25 -42.24 12.68
C ILE A 798 -27.38 -43.26 12.90
N ILE A 799 -27.04 -44.54 12.99
CA ILE A 799 -28.00 -45.62 13.24
C ILE A 799 -28.75 -45.38 14.55
N LEU A 800 -28.02 -45.08 15.63
CA LEU A 800 -28.61 -44.82 16.95
C LEU A 800 -29.57 -43.62 16.91
N GLN A 801 -29.17 -42.53 16.27
CA GLN A 801 -29.97 -41.31 16.19
C GLN A 801 -31.22 -41.49 15.31
N VAL A 802 -31.10 -42.16 14.16
CA VAL A 802 -32.24 -42.46 13.28
C VAL A 802 -33.28 -43.32 14.00
N LYS A 803 -32.83 -44.34 14.75
CA LYS A 803 -33.74 -45.16 15.57
C LYS A 803 -34.47 -44.32 16.61
N THR A 804 -33.78 -43.38 17.24
CA THR A 804 -34.35 -42.48 18.24
C THR A 804 -35.41 -41.58 17.61
N ASP A 805 -35.09 -40.93 16.49
CA ASP A 805 -36.01 -40.02 15.79
C ASP A 805 -37.27 -40.74 15.30
N VAL A 806 -37.12 -41.98 14.82
CA VAL A 806 -38.24 -42.84 14.40
C VAL A 806 -39.13 -43.18 15.61
N LYS A 807 -38.56 -43.63 16.73
CA LYS A 807 -39.33 -43.98 17.94
C LYS A 807 -40.07 -42.79 18.51
N THR A 808 -39.39 -41.65 18.63
CA THR A 808 -40.00 -40.40 19.11
C THR A 808 -41.16 -39.98 18.20
N THR A 809 -41.00 -40.06 16.87
CA THR A 809 -42.07 -39.70 15.95
C THR A 809 -43.26 -40.65 16.03
N LEU A 810 -43.03 -41.96 16.12
CA LEU A 810 -44.11 -42.95 16.26
C LEU A 810 -44.91 -42.73 17.56
N GLN A 811 -44.24 -42.32 18.63
CA GLN A 811 -44.88 -41.91 19.89
C GLN A 811 -45.70 -40.61 19.73
N GLU A 812 -45.15 -39.60 19.04
CA GLU A 812 -45.85 -38.32 18.80
C GLU A 812 -47.15 -38.48 17.99
N ILE A 813 -47.19 -39.43 17.04
CA ILE A 813 -48.37 -39.68 16.19
C ILE A 813 -49.28 -40.80 16.72
N ASN A 814 -49.01 -41.35 17.91
CA ASN A 814 -49.71 -42.50 18.50
C ASN A 814 -49.82 -43.71 17.55
N ALA A 815 -48.75 -44.01 16.80
CA ALA A 815 -48.67 -45.20 15.95
C ALA A 815 -48.10 -46.41 16.72
N ALA A 816 -48.20 -47.61 16.13
CA ALA A 816 -47.64 -48.82 16.71
C ALA A 816 -46.11 -48.71 16.86
N GLU A 817 -45.58 -49.22 17.99
CA GLU A 817 -44.14 -49.27 18.23
C GLU A 817 -43.40 -50.11 17.16
N LEU A 818 -42.15 -49.72 16.90
CA LEU A 818 -41.32 -50.36 15.89
C LEU A 818 -40.99 -51.80 16.31
N SER A 819 -41.36 -52.79 15.49
CA SER A 819 -41.07 -54.21 15.79
C SER A 819 -39.56 -54.49 15.78
N PRO A 820 -39.03 -55.39 16.63
CA PRO A 820 -37.60 -55.72 16.66
C PRO A 820 -37.01 -56.17 15.32
N GLU A 821 -37.79 -56.86 14.48
CA GLU A 821 -37.37 -57.31 13.15
C GLU A 821 -37.12 -56.14 12.18
N LEU A 822 -37.98 -55.12 12.21
CA LEU A 822 -37.82 -53.89 11.43
C LEU A 822 -36.65 -53.03 11.94
N GLU A 823 -36.37 -53.04 13.25
CA GLU A 823 -35.19 -52.37 13.80
C GLU A 823 -33.90 -52.95 13.25
N THR A 824 -33.73 -54.27 13.32
CA THR A 824 -32.52 -54.94 12.81
C THR A 824 -32.38 -54.78 11.29
N LEU A 825 -33.48 -54.80 10.55
CA LEU A 825 -33.48 -54.55 9.11
C LEU A 825 -33.01 -53.11 8.79
N LEU A 826 -33.50 -52.11 9.53
CA LEU A 826 -33.11 -50.72 9.34
C LEU A 826 -31.63 -50.48 9.68
N GLU A 827 -31.14 -51.09 10.76
CA GLU A 827 -29.72 -51.03 11.14
C GLU A 827 -28.81 -51.57 10.05
N GLY A 828 -29.12 -52.76 9.51
CA GLY A 828 -28.34 -53.37 8.43
C GLY A 828 -28.33 -52.52 7.16
N GLN A 829 -29.49 -52.00 6.76
CA GLN A 829 -29.60 -51.17 5.55
C GLN A 829 -28.86 -49.83 5.66
N ILE A 830 -28.81 -49.23 6.85
CA ILE A 830 -28.05 -47.99 7.06
C ILE A 830 -26.55 -48.31 7.13
N ALA A 831 -26.14 -49.41 7.76
CA ALA A 831 -24.74 -49.83 7.81
C ALA A 831 -24.16 -50.07 6.39
N ASP A 832 -24.96 -50.64 5.50
CA ASP A 832 -24.58 -50.90 4.10
C ASP A 832 -24.35 -49.62 3.28
N LEU A 833 -24.76 -48.44 3.77
CA LEU A 833 -24.50 -47.16 3.10
C LEU A 833 -23.02 -46.75 3.10
N ILE A 834 -22.19 -47.40 3.91
CA ILE A 834 -20.73 -47.21 3.89
C ILE A 834 -20.18 -47.47 2.49
N ASP A 835 -20.70 -48.49 1.78
CA ASP A 835 -20.31 -48.80 0.41
C ASP A 835 -20.79 -47.69 -0.56
N PRO A 836 -19.89 -46.98 -1.24
CA PRO A 836 -20.26 -46.00 -2.27
C PRO A 836 -21.09 -46.60 -3.41
N LYS A 837 -20.97 -47.90 -3.66
CA LYS A 837 -21.72 -48.64 -4.69
C LYS A 837 -23.09 -49.12 -4.23
N HIS A 838 -23.49 -48.84 -2.99
CA HIS A 838 -24.81 -49.18 -2.50
C HIS A 838 -25.89 -48.58 -3.41
N LYS A 839 -26.86 -49.40 -3.84
CA LYS A 839 -27.81 -49.04 -4.92
C LYS A 839 -28.56 -47.74 -4.64
N ILE A 840 -28.98 -47.50 -3.40
CA ILE A 840 -29.73 -46.29 -3.02
C ILE A 840 -28.79 -45.08 -2.94
N ARG A 841 -27.59 -45.25 -2.39
CA ARG A 841 -26.59 -44.18 -2.28
C ARG A 841 -26.17 -43.70 -3.67
N TYR A 842 -25.81 -44.65 -4.53
CA TYR A 842 -25.48 -44.39 -5.92
C TYR A 842 -26.63 -43.71 -6.68
N LEU A 843 -27.88 -44.18 -6.51
CA LEU A 843 -29.05 -43.57 -7.14
C LEU A 843 -29.25 -42.11 -6.70
N VAL A 844 -29.10 -41.81 -5.41
CA VAL A 844 -29.23 -40.44 -4.87
C VAL A 844 -28.10 -39.56 -5.40
N SER A 845 -26.85 -40.02 -5.32
CA SER A 845 -25.70 -39.28 -5.88
C SER A 845 -25.86 -39.01 -7.37
N LEU A 846 -26.34 -40.00 -8.15
CA LEU A 846 -26.58 -39.85 -9.58
C LEU A 846 -27.67 -38.81 -9.87
N ARG A 847 -28.77 -38.80 -9.11
CA ARG A 847 -29.84 -37.80 -9.28
C ARG A 847 -29.35 -36.39 -8.95
N ILE A 848 -28.54 -36.22 -7.90
CA ILE A 848 -27.93 -34.93 -7.54
C ILE A 848 -26.94 -34.50 -8.65
N ARG A 849 -26.10 -35.41 -9.15
CA ARG A 849 -25.17 -35.14 -10.25
C ARG A 849 -25.90 -34.69 -11.51
N GLN A 850 -26.96 -35.40 -11.92
CA GLN A 850 -27.79 -35.04 -13.08
C GLN A 850 -28.50 -33.70 -12.91
N PHE A 851 -28.94 -33.36 -11.70
CA PHE A 851 -29.52 -32.06 -11.39
C PHE A 851 -28.51 -30.94 -11.59
N LEU A 852 -27.31 -31.05 -11.01
CA LEU A 852 -26.25 -30.06 -11.16
C LEU A 852 -25.75 -29.95 -12.61
N GLN A 853 -25.68 -31.07 -13.33
CA GLN A 853 -25.32 -31.11 -14.75
C GLN A 853 -26.28 -30.26 -15.60
N LYS A 854 -27.59 -30.45 -15.44
CA LYS A 854 -28.62 -29.67 -16.16
C LYS A 854 -28.54 -28.18 -15.84
N ILE A 855 -28.22 -27.84 -14.59
CA ILE A 855 -28.12 -26.45 -14.16
C ILE A 855 -26.90 -25.78 -14.81
N ILE A 856 -25.72 -26.42 -14.78
CA ILE A 856 -24.50 -25.90 -15.44
C ILE A 856 -24.69 -25.73 -16.96
N GLN A 857 -25.38 -26.68 -17.60
CA GLN A 857 -25.69 -26.62 -19.03
C GLN A 857 -26.66 -25.49 -19.37
N SER A 858 -27.67 -25.26 -18.51
CA SER A 858 -28.68 -24.21 -18.72
C SER A 858 -28.16 -22.79 -18.45
N GLN A 859 -27.04 -22.63 -17.74
CA GLN A 859 -26.50 -21.35 -17.24
C GLN A 859 -27.50 -20.48 -16.48
N SER A 860 -28.62 -21.05 -16.02
CA SER A 860 -29.66 -20.32 -15.30
C SER A 860 -29.51 -20.52 -13.80
N THR A 861 -29.62 -19.43 -13.04
CA THR A 861 -29.76 -19.45 -11.58
C THR A 861 -31.21 -19.64 -11.12
N ALA A 862 -32.16 -19.77 -12.05
CA ALA A 862 -33.57 -19.95 -11.74
C ALA A 862 -33.85 -21.34 -11.13
N PRO A 863 -34.89 -21.49 -10.29
CA PRO A 863 -35.22 -22.77 -9.68
C PRO A 863 -35.59 -23.80 -10.75
N GLN A 864 -34.75 -24.83 -10.93
CA GLN A 864 -35.09 -26.00 -11.72
C GLN A 864 -35.84 -27.02 -10.84
N GLN A 865 -36.80 -27.72 -11.43
CA GLN A 865 -37.56 -28.75 -10.72
C GLN A 865 -36.61 -29.84 -10.21
N VAL A 866 -36.57 -30.04 -8.88
CA VAL A 866 -35.73 -31.05 -8.23
C VAL A 866 -36.15 -32.45 -8.68
N PRO A 867 -35.21 -33.39 -8.91
CA PRO A 867 -35.54 -34.73 -9.33
C PRO A 867 -36.52 -35.44 -8.37
N PRO A 868 -37.45 -36.26 -8.88
CA PRO A 868 -38.36 -37.06 -8.06
C PRO A 868 -37.58 -37.87 -7.00
N GLY A 869 -38.06 -37.85 -5.75
CA GLY A 869 -37.44 -38.54 -4.62
C GLY A 869 -36.38 -37.73 -3.85
N LEU A 870 -36.11 -36.48 -4.23
CA LEU A 870 -35.24 -35.55 -3.48
C LEU A 870 -35.96 -34.29 -3.01
N SER A 871 -37.30 -34.27 -3.04
CA SER A 871 -38.11 -33.12 -2.62
C SER A 871 -37.86 -32.70 -1.17
N SER A 872 -37.48 -33.63 -0.30
CA SER A 872 -37.12 -33.33 1.10
C SER A 872 -35.83 -32.51 1.25
N LEU A 873 -35.00 -32.44 0.20
CA LEU A 873 -33.73 -31.72 0.15
C LEU A 873 -33.78 -30.52 -0.82
N GLN A 874 -34.99 -30.08 -1.21
CA GLN A 874 -35.16 -29.10 -2.28
C GLN A 874 -34.50 -27.76 -1.96
N GLU A 875 -34.64 -27.26 -0.74
CA GLU A 875 -34.08 -25.97 -0.32
C GLU A 875 -32.55 -26.01 -0.33
N GLU A 876 -31.98 -27.08 0.24
CA GLU A 876 -30.55 -27.29 0.36
C GLU A 876 -29.90 -27.47 -1.03
N LEU A 877 -30.51 -28.29 -1.91
CA LEU A 877 -30.02 -28.51 -3.26
C LEU A 877 -30.10 -27.25 -4.13
N THR A 878 -31.15 -26.43 -3.97
CA THR A 878 -31.28 -25.17 -4.72
C THR A 878 -30.22 -24.17 -4.30
N ALA A 879 -29.97 -24.03 -2.99
CA ALA A 879 -28.94 -23.13 -2.46
C ALA A 879 -27.53 -23.52 -2.93
N ILE A 880 -27.23 -24.81 -2.93
CA ILE A 880 -25.93 -25.34 -3.40
C ILE A 880 -25.78 -25.16 -4.89
N ALA A 881 -26.81 -25.45 -5.68
CA ALA A 881 -26.76 -25.27 -7.12
C ALA A 881 -26.47 -23.81 -7.50
N ALA A 882 -27.08 -22.84 -6.81
CA ALA A 882 -26.79 -21.43 -7.02
C ALA A 882 -25.32 -21.08 -6.72
N ARG A 883 -24.78 -21.56 -5.58
CA ARG A 883 -23.36 -21.38 -5.23
C ARG A 883 -22.43 -21.99 -6.28
N PHE A 884 -22.75 -23.19 -6.75
CA PHE A 884 -21.94 -23.92 -7.71
C PHE A 884 -21.94 -23.25 -9.09
N VAL A 885 -23.09 -22.78 -9.57
CA VAL A 885 -23.18 -22.04 -10.84
C VAL A 885 -22.38 -20.74 -10.81
N ILE A 886 -22.45 -19.99 -9.71
CA ILE A 886 -21.70 -18.74 -9.57
C ILE A 886 -20.20 -19.02 -9.68
N LEU A 887 -19.71 -20.05 -8.99
CA LEU A 887 -18.30 -20.44 -9.02
C LEU A 887 -17.87 -20.88 -10.43
N VAL A 888 -18.62 -21.78 -11.06
CA VAL A 888 -18.33 -22.27 -12.41
C VAL A 888 -18.41 -21.13 -13.44
N SER A 889 -19.37 -20.24 -13.33
CA SER A 889 -19.52 -19.09 -14.23
C SER A 889 -18.39 -18.10 -14.08
N HIS A 890 -17.98 -17.79 -12.84
CA HIS A 890 -16.83 -16.92 -12.58
C HIS A 890 -15.54 -17.51 -13.15
N ASN A 891 -15.25 -18.78 -12.83
CA ASN A 891 -14.06 -19.46 -13.33
C ASN A 891 -14.05 -19.55 -14.87
N ARG A 892 -15.20 -19.85 -15.49
CA ARG A 892 -15.36 -19.77 -16.96
C ARG A 892 -15.04 -18.36 -17.46
N SER A 893 -15.55 -17.31 -16.83
CA SER A 893 -15.34 -15.93 -17.29
C SER A 893 -13.86 -15.51 -17.26
N VAL A 894 -13.06 -16.13 -16.38
CA VAL A 894 -11.62 -15.89 -16.26
C VAL A 894 -10.82 -16.77 -17.22
N PHE A 895 -11.06 -18.08 -17.27
CA PHE A 895 -10.15 -19.05 -17.90
C PHE A 895 -10.67 -19.65 -19.22
N TRP A 896 -11.79 -19.15 -19.76
CA TRP A 896 -12.45 -19.71 -20.96
C TRP A 896 -11.48 -19.94 -22.13
N GLU A 897 -10.65 -18.95 -22.45
CA GLU A 897 -9.74 -19.00 -23.59
C GLU A 897 -8.72 -20.15 -23.45
N TYR A 898 -8.15 -20.33 -22.27
CA TYR A 898 -7.20 -21.42 -21.99
C TYR A 898 -7.84 -22.81 -22.11
N TYR A 899 -9.09 -22.97 -21.69
CA TYR A 899 -9.81 -24.25 -21.84
C TYR A 899 -10.08 -24.58 -23.32
N GLN A 900 -10.37 -23.58 -24.14
CA GLN A 900 -10.56 -23.79 -25.58
C GLN A 900 -9.26 -24.19 -26.26
N ASP A 901 -8.15 -23.55 -25.91
CA ASP A 901 -6.82 -23.85 -26.45
C ASP A 901 -6.38 -25.29 -26.13
N ILE A 902 -6.61 -25.75 -24.89
CA ILE A 902 -6.31 -27.13 -24.49
C ILE A 902 -7.08 -28.15 -25.35
N VAL A 903 -8.40 -27.94 -25.52
CA VAL A 903 -9.25 -28.85 -26.30
C VAL A 903 -8.90 -28.80 -27.79
N ALA A 904 -8.62 -27.63 -28.34
CA ALA A 904 -8.19 -27.48 -29.73
C ALA A 904 -6.86 -28.22 -30.01
N ASN A 905 -5.90 -28.12 -29.09
CA ASN A 905 -4.62 -28.83 -29.18
C ASN A 905 -4.79 -30.35 -29.07
N ALA A 906 -5.71 -30.83 -28.23
CA ALA A 906 -5.99 -32.26 -28.12
C ALA A 906 -6.62 -32.85 -29.41
N LEU A 907 -7.57 -32.13 -30.02
CA LEU A 907 -8.18 -32.51 -31.29
C LEU A 907 -7.17 -32.56 -32.44
N ALA A 908 -6.27 -31.58 -32.50
CA ALA A 908 -5.21 -31.54 -33.50
C ALA A 908 -4.23 -32.72 -33.37
N LYS A 909 -3.93 -33.16 -32.13
CA LYS A 909 -3.08 -34.35 -31.88
C LYS A 909 -3.78 -35.64 -32.34
N SER A 910 -5.08 -35.80 -32.09
CA SER A 910 -5.84 -36.99 -32.53
C SER A 910 -5.96 -37.12 -34.06
N ASP A 911 -6.08 -36.00 -34.78
CA ASP A 911 -6.12 -36.02 -36.25
C ASP A 911 -4.77 -36.40 -36.89
N VAL A 912 -3.65 -36.11 -36.22
CA VAL A 912 -2.31 -36.49 -36.66
C VAL A 912 -2.03 -37.97 -36.41
N ASP A 913 -2.49 -38.52 -35.28
CA ASP A 913 -2.31 -39.95 -34.97
C ASP A 913 -3.21 -40.85 -35.85
N ASN A 914 -4.45 -40.43 -36.15
CA ASN A 914 -5.32 -41.13 -37.11
C ASN A 914 -4.75 -41.14 -38.54
N ASN A 915 -4.09 -40.05 -38.98
CA ASN A 915 -3.45 -40.00 -40.30
C ASN A 915 -2.17 -40.85 -40.40
N LYS A 916 -1.49 -41.14 -39.28
CA LYS A 916 -0.33 -42.07 -39.26
C LYS A 916 -0.76 -43.53 -39.39
N GLU A 917 -1.91 -43.93 -38.84
CA GLU A 917 -2.44 -45.30 -39.02
C GLU A 917 -2.93 -45.55 -40.46
N LEU A 918 -3.52 -44.55 -41.12
CA LEU A 918 -3.99 -44.64 -42.52
C LEU A 918 -2.87 -44.71 -43.58
N HIS A 919 -1.64 -44.32 -43.26
CA HIS A 919 -0.48 -44.45 -44.15
C HIS A 919 0.40 -45.68 -43.86
N GLY A 920 0.07 -46.49 -42.84
CA GLY A 920 0.80 -47.70 -42.47
C GLY A 920 0.34 -49.00 -43.17
N THR A 921 -0.75 -48.97 -43.94
CA THR A 921 -1.43 -50.20 -44.46
C THR A 921 -1.50 -50.32 -45.97
N HIS A 922 -0.75 -49.53 -46.74
CA HIS A 922 -0.59 -49.74 -48.19
C HIS A 922 0.89 -49.79 -48.60
N THR A 923 1.53 -50.91 -48.27
CA THR A 923 2.66 -51.46 -49.04
C THR A 923 2.82 -52.95 -48.72
N MET A 924 1.96 -53.80 -49.31
CA MET A 924 2.35 -55.12 -49.80
C MET A 924 1.22 -55.80 -50.61
N GLU A 925 1.59 -56.10 -51.86
CA GLU A 925 1.12 -57.16 -52.77
C GLU A 925 -0.24 -57.06 -53.49
N LEU A 926 -0.09 -56.90 -54.83
CA LEU A 926 -0.98 -57.09 -55.98
C LEU A 926 -2.06 -56.04 -56.29
#